data_AF-A0A966B7J7-F1
#
_entry.id   AF-A0A966B7J7-F1
#
_cell.length_a   1.000
_cell.length_b   1.000
_cell.length_c   1.000
_cell.angle_alpha   90.00
_cell.angle_beta   90.00
_cell.angle_gamma   90.00
#
_symmetry.space_group_name_H-M   'P 1'
#
loop_
_entity.id
_entity.type
_entity.pdbx_description
1 polymer ?
#
loop_
_entity_poly.entity_id
_entity_poly.type
_entity_poly.pdbx_seq_one_letter_code
_entity_poly.pdbx_strand_id
1 'polypeptide(L)'
;MTTWIPRFVSAQPDTPWFVWQTHVYLQNFVDLGIAGERITVLFSVEPGSETTPELVALQKQFPIVDIRVFVDERDERGRKYEPSIQPHLIEQWLRAAPEHIGEITMFHDSDIVLRWLPDFEAIRREHPNACLLSDADRYIGYDYLHTVCEKIREERPDVAEDDLIERMCAVVGIERAVVHGHQGVSGGAQYLLAGLGPDYWAKVYADSLALRELFDDYAAELQLEHESGHYLQVWTAGMWAYLWNLWAGGHKTVVHPELNFLFGVADLDDTSPFLHMAGKTQPHESGRFDKVDWHGFNPIEAVKVQPYVFDHHDEGSVADAYGQAIRTAAGVADRGRCPLRPARHWRILSWCLDREELWDVERLHFGFDEDVEILEHHSSGSAGSGYEAEHAFDENPQFWGGRAERRPGTRPEMYLGVKLDRMATPSIITLNPAPTKHRSRMVLVQCSDDGADWCSVFAAPLSADDGTQMILYRSAQTVRAHAWRLVADTTRHDFAWDVSRLRFLVDGSEQKSQLSASGDAGPGFGVDNVKATDGAWGGRCDEQGQFYITASDPAGLPLDRIVLEQGHDHWAPAVMLERSGDGQQWHSVRRFDELAPGRNELFLYEQPPAWKQPRTAPTAEAQDAVAESLTDPFADRRVLVTIAAYRDPDVANTVASALAQAAYPEHVRFAICHQFDQQTQSVLDQWNDDPRFSIDAVPHEQSEGCCWARHRTFEQYDDEPYLLQVDAHTRFAARWDVRFIEMLESTNADLPLLTTYPPSFSISSAGEIEYDLKVGVQSLYIEQLRDNLTTFQKTEVVRDLSAPGPSPTIAAGQIFTRGRFCRDVPYDPQLYFGGEEINLAARAYTNGYDLFYPNENLIWHLYGHDQPKHWEDHDDHTDRDHQAVDRLRTLFQGDQRALGRYGLGSVRPLASFERHAGIRLRQSLRDDDTLTIEIDQAVVESRDDYDAFVVVLLDAHGNEITRREIRDPAVLNGSRSVVKMRDFGDDLQRAVEYLVVPTQRNGTIGEVVLRSI
;
A
#
# COMPACT_ATOMS: atom_id res chain seq x y z
N MET A 1 40.93 -4.47 10.62
CA MET A 1 40.69 -4.14 12.05
C MET A 1 39.34 -4.72 12.36
N THR A 2 39.20 -5.58 13.35
CA THR A 2 37.90 -6.17 13.73
C THR A 2 37.04 -5.07 14.33
N THR A 3 35.94 -4.72 13.66
CA THR A 3 34.88 -3.86 14.18
C THR A 3 34.29 -4.51 15.43
N TRP A 4 34.01 -3.70 16.46
CA TRP A 4 33.40 -4.19 17.69
C TRP A 4 31.92 -4.53 17.43
N ILE A 5 31.42 -5.61 18.05
CA ILE A 5 30.04 -6.10 17.89
C ILE A 5 29.45 -6.37 19.29
N PRO A 6 28.19 -5.99 19.58
CA PRO A 6 27.53 -6.26 20.85
C PRO A 6 27.30 -7.76 21.07
N ARG A 7 26.80 -8.12 22.26
CA ARG A 7 26.33 -9.49 22.52
C ARG A 7 24.88 -9.60 22.06
N PHE A 8 24.51 -10.61 21.29
CA PHE A 8 23.14 -10.88 20.87
C PHE A 8 22.50 -11.86 21.84
N VAL A 9 21.30 -11.54 22.33
CA VAL A 9 20.56 -12.36 23.30
C VAL A 9 19.10 -12.48 22.89
N SER A 10 18.61 -13.72 22.78
CA SER A 10 17.18 -14.04 22.71
C SER A 10 16.77 -14.95 23.88
N ALA A 11 15.50 -14.90 24.27
CA ALA A 11 14.95 -15.74 25.33
C ALA A 11 13.55 -16.26 24.98
N GLN A 12 13.37 -17.58 25.03
CA GLN A 12 12.17 -18.26 24.52
C GLN A 12 11.89 -19.60 25.23
N PRO A 13 10.70 -20.19 25.09
CA PRO A 13 10.42 -21.57 25.53
C PRO A 13 11.13 -22.63 24.66
N ASP A 14 11.47 -23.78 25.24
CA ASP A 14 11.90 -24.98 24.51
C ASP A 14 10.68 -25.69 23.88
N THR A 15 10.30 -25.24 22.69
CA THR A 15 9.30 -25.91 21.84
C THR A 15 9.81 -26.03 20.42
N PRO A 16 9.34 -27.03 19.63
CA PRO A 16 9.72 -27.16 18.22
C PRO A 16 9.53 -25.85 17.42
N TRP A 17 8.49 -25.09 17.77
CA TRP A 17 8.17 -23.78 17.22
C TRP A 17 9.31 -22.76 17.38
N PHE A 18 9.81 -22.58 18.59
CA PHE A 18 10.90 -21.63 18.86
C PHE A 18 12.27 -22.17 18.44
N VAL A 19 12.46 -23.49 18.45
CA VAL A 19 13.73 -24.11 18.04
C VAL A 19 14.01 -23.91 16.56
N TRP A 20 13.02 -24.04 15.67
CA TRP A 20 13.25 -23.79 14.24
C TRP A 20 13.51 -22.30 13.96
N GLN A 21 12.78 -21.38 14.62
CA GLN A 21 13.01 -19.93 14.49
C GLN A 21 14.44 -19.57 14.92
N THR A 22 14.87 -20.15 16.05
CA THR A 22 16.24 -20.01 16.55
C THR A 22 17.28 -20.49 15.54
N HIS A 23 17.03 -21.63 14.90
CA HIS A 23 17.92 -22.14 13.86
C HIS A 23 18.04 -21.15 12.68
N VAL A 24 16.92 -20.56 12.22
CA VAL A 24 16.93 -19.59 11.11
C VAL A 24 17.82 -18.39 11.42
N TYR A 25 17.61 -17.71 12.55
CA TYR A 25 18.41 -16.52 12.87
C TYR A 25 19.87 -16.87 13.21
N LEU A 26 20.13 -18.02 13.86
CA LEU A 26 21.50 -18.44 14.15
C LEU A 26 22.30 -18.67 12.86
N GLN A 27 21.68 -19.30 11.86
CA GLN A 27 22.31 -19.48 10.56
C GLN A 27 22.57 -18.11 9.91
N ASN A 28 21.57 -17.24 9.87
CA ASN A 28 21.69 -15.89 9.31
C ASN A 28 22.81 -15.06 9.99
N PHE A 29 22.93 -15.12 11.32
CA PHE A 29 23.96 -14.42 12.09
C PHE A 29 25.37 -14.92 11.77
N VAL A 30 25.53 -16.25 11.67
CA VAL A 30 26.81 -16.86 11.28
C VAL A 30 27.21 -16.46 9.87
N ASP A 31 26.26 -16.42 8.93
CA ASP A 31 26.52 -16.04 7.54
C ASP A 31 26.89 -14.55 7.39
N LEU A 32 26.34 -13.69 8.26
CA LEU A 32 26.74 -12.28 8.37
C LEU A 32 28.08 -12.07 9.10
N GLY A 33 28.68 -13.13 9.64
CA GLY A 33 29.98 -13.08 10.30
C GLY A 33 29.94 -12.69 11.78
N ILE A 34 28.79 -12.81 12.45
CA ILE A 34 28.72 -12.66 13.91
C ILE A 34 29.42 -13.86 14.56
N ALA A 35 30.43 -13.58 15.38
CA ALA A 35 31.14 -14.62 16.12
C ALA A 35 30.20 -15.33 17.11
N GLY A 36 30.19 -16.67 17.11
CA GLY A 36 29.30 -17.45 17.96
C GLY A 36 29.44 -17.14 19.45
N GLU A 37 30.64 -16.76 19.91
CA GLU A 37 30.92 -16.35 21.29
C GLU A 37 30.24 -15.03 21.69
N ARG A 38 29.71 -14.28 20.71
CA ARG A 38 28.90 -13.07 20.91
C ARG A 38 27.39 -13.36 20.86
N ILE A 39 26.97 -14.62 20.76
CA ILE A 39 25.56 -15.01 20.73
C ILE A 39 25.24 -15.85 21.97
N THR A 40 24.17 -15.50 22.66
CA THR A 40 23.64 -16.24 23.80
C THR A 40 22.15 -16.50 23.57
N VAL A 41 21.70 -17.73 23.77
CA VAL A 41 20.31 -18.13 23.54
C VAL A 41 19.76 -18.78 24.80
N LEU A 42 18.69 -18.22 25.34
CA LEU A 42 18.09 -18.68 26.59
C LEU A 42 16.80 -19.46 26.29
N PHE A 43 16.75 -20.71 26.72
CA PHE A 43 15.57 -21.56 26.64
C PHE A 43 14.99 -21.85 28.02
N SER A 44 13.66 -21.97 28.14
CA SER A 44 13.01 -22.53 29.32
C SER A 44 12.45 -23.92 29.06
N VAL A 45 12.51 -24.81 30.06
CA VAL A 45 11.78 -26.08 30.10
C VAL A 45 10.82 -26.11 31.28
N GLU A 46 9.69 -26.80 31.13
CA GLU A 46 8.77 -27.00 32.24
C GLU A 46 9.45 -27.75 33.40
N PRO A 47 9.07 -27.46 34.66
CA PRO A 47 9.60 -28.18 35.82
C PRO A 47 9.43 -29.70 35.71
N GLY A 48 10.56 -30.42 35.63
CA GLY A 48 10.59 -31.89 35.53
C GLY A 48 10.61 -32.44 34.10
N SER A 49 10.57 -31.58 33.08
CA SER A 49 10.71 -31.96 31.67
C SER A 49 12.17 -32.02 31.23
N GLU A 50 12.46 -32.89 30.26
CA GLU A 50 13.76 -32.94 29.58
C GLU A 50 13.78 -31.99 28.38
N THR A 51 14.98 -31.56 27.97
CA THR A 51 15.20 -30.76 26.77
C THR A 51 14.75 -31.51 25.51
N THR A 52 14.11 -30.80 24.58
CA THR A 52 13.63 -31.40 23.33
C THR A 52 14.79 -31.96 22.48
N PRO A 53 14.59 -33.09 21.77
CA PRO A 53 15.59 -33.63 20.84
C PRO A 53 16.05 -32.60 19.80
N GLU A 54 15.15 -31.73 19.36
CA GLU A 54 15.40 -30.65 18.40
C GLU A 54 16.37 -29.62 18.97
N LEU A 55 16.18 -29.17 20.21
CA LEU A 55 17.11 -28.25 20.87
C LEU A 55 18.48 -28.91 21.12
N VAL A 56 18.50 -30.18 21.53
CA VAL A 56 19.75 -30.95 21.66
C VAL A 56 20.49 -31.06 20.32
N ALA A 57 19.77 -31.19 19.21
CA ALA A 57 20.37 -31.19 17.87
C ALA A 57 20.94 -29.81 17.52
N LEU A 58 20.19 -28.74 17.81
CA LEU A 58 20.63 -27.36 17.58
C LEU A 58 21.90 -27.01 18.37
N GLN A 59 21.99 -27.42 19.64
CA GLN A 59 23.20 -27.27 20.47
C GLN A 59 24.43 -27.94 19.87
N LYS A 60 24.25 -29.11 19.25
CA LYS A 60 25.34 -29.81 18.56
C LYS A 60 25.75 -29.13 17.26
N GLN A 61 24.79 -28.50 16.57
CA GLN A 61 25.03 -27.79 15.32
C GLN A 61 25.78 -26.48 15.53
N PHE A 62 25.51 -25.75 16.63
CA PHE A 62 26.12 -24.47 16.96
C PHE A 62 26.93 -24.53 18.29
N PRO A 63 28.02 -25.33 18.36
CA PRO A 63 28.71 -25.62 19.62
C PRO A 63 29.48 -24.42 20.23
N ILE A 64 29.65 -23.33 19.48
CA ILE A 64 30.34 -22.11 19.93
C ILE A 64 29.36 -21.09 20.54
N VAL A 65 28.05 -21.23 20.25
CA VAL A 65 27.00 -20.36 20.77
C VAL A 65 26.67 -20.75 22.21
N ASP A 66 26.49 -19.76 23.10
CA ASP A 66 26.09 -20.01 24.49
C ASP A 66 24.57 -20.29 24.58
N ILE A 67 24.17 -21.53 24.31
CA ILE A 67 22.77 -21.97 24.42
C ILE A 67 22.53 -22.55 25.82
N ARG A 68 21.74 -21.85 26.64
CA ARG A 68 21.44 -22.23 28.02
C ARG A 68 19.98 -22.60 28.19
N VAL A 69 19.74 -23.62 29.02
CA VAL A 69 18.39 -24.08 29.36
C VAL A 69 18.16 -23.86 30.85
N PHE A 70 17.08 -23.17 31.18
CA PHE A 70 16.63 -22.88 32.55
C PHE A 70 15.29 -23.56 32.81
N VAL A 71 14.97 -23.75 34.09
CA VAL A 71 13.63 -24.19 34.48
C VAL A 71 12.68 -23.00 34.45
N ASP A 72 11.49 -23.19 33.89
CA ASP A 72 10.43 -22.17 33.91
C ASP A 72 9.77 -22.08 35.30
N GLU A 73 10.39 -21.29 36.17
CA GLU A 73 9.93 -21.02 37.53
C GLU A 73 8.80 -19.98 37.63
N ARG A 74 8.28 -19.46 36.49
CA ARG A 74 7.18 -18.50 36.51
C ARG A 74 5.94 -19.13 37.15
N ASP A 75 5.22 -18.33 37.93
CA ASP A 75 3.92 -18.73 38.46
C ASP A 75 2.85 -18.81 37.33
N GLU A 76 1.63 -19.20 37.69
CA GLU A 76 0.51 -19.32 36.73
C GLU A 76 0.25 -18.00 35.98
N ARG A 77 0.45 -16.86 36.65
CA ARG A 77 0.23 -15.52 36.09
C ARG A 77 1.28 -15.21 35.04
N GLY A 78 2.55 -15.49 35.33
CA GLY A 78 3.63 -15.40 34.37
C GLY A 78 3.48 -16.35 33.19
N ARG A 79 2.99 -17.58 33.40
CA ARG A 79 2.75 -18.52 32.28
C ARG A 79 1.58 -18.10 31.39
N LYS A 80 0.55 -17.43 31.93
CA LYS A 80 -0.56 -16.87 31.15
C LYS A 80 -0.13 -15.71 30.25
N TYR A 81 0.88 -14.93 30.68
CA TYR A 81 1.45 -13.84 29.88
C TYR A 81 2.77 -14.28 29.25
N GLU A 82 2.69 -14.87 28.04
CA GLU A 82 3.84 -15.45 27.34
C GLU A 82 5.09 -14.56 27.28
N PRO A 83 4.99 -13.24 26.94
CA PRO A 83 6.16 -12.35 26.86
C PRO A 83 6.95 -12.20 28.16
N SER A 84 6.36 -12.50 29.33
CA SER A 84 7.08 -12.45 30.61
C SER A 84 8.26 -13.42 30.71
N ILE A 85 8.34 -14.41 29.80
CA ILE A 85 9.46 -15.36 29.77
C ILE A 85 10.80 -14.66 29.57
N GLN A 86 10.82 -13.61 28.75
CA GLN A 86 12.04 -12.94 28.32
C GLN A 86 12.76 -12.27 29.51
N PRO A 87 12.13 -11.36 30.28
CA PRO A 87 12.78 -10.77 31.45
C PRO A 87 13.11 -11.81 32.54
N HIS A 88 12.27 -12.84 32.71
CA HIS A 88 12.50 -13.93 33.67
C HIS A 88 13.77 -14.74 33.36
N LEU A 89 13.96 -15.12 32.09
CA LEU A 89 15.15 -15.87 31.67
C LEU A 89 16.42 -15.00 31.68
N ILE A 90 16.31 -13.72 31.28
CA ILE A 90 17.46 -12.80 31.31
C ILE A 90 17.91 -12.55 32.76
N GLU A 91 16.98 -12.42 33.71
CA GLU A 91 17.32 -12.36 35.13
C GLU A 91 18.10 -13.61 35.57
N GLN A 92 17.56 -14.81 35.32
CA GLN A 92 18.22 -16.07 35.69
C GLN A 92 19.61 -16.19 35.07
N TRP A 93 19.75 -15.82 33.80
CA TRP A 93 21.02 -15.84 33.09
C TRP A 93 22.04 -14.91 33.73
N LEU A 94 21.69 -13.64 33.99
CA LEU A 94 22.63 -12.69 34.60
C LEU A 94 22.99 -13.07 36.04
N ARG A 95 22.11 -13.76 36.77
CA ARG A 95 22.44 -14.34 38.09
C ARG A 95 23.40 -15.52 37.96
N ALA A 96 23.23 -16.36 36.94
CA ALA A 96 24.06 -17.55 36.70
C ALA A 96 25.41 -17.23 36.00
N ALA A 97 25.50 -16.12 35.28
CA ALA A 97 26.66 -15.66 34.51
C ALA A 97 26.92 -14.17 34.76
N PRO A 98 27.33 -13.79 36.00
CA PRO A 98 27.51 -12.41 36.40
C PRO A 98 28.61 -11.68 35.61
N GLU A 99 29.49 -12.40 34.91
CA GLU A 99 30.49 -11.83 33.99
C GLU A 99 29.89 -11.03 32.82
N HIS A 100 28.63 -11.29 32.47
CA HIS A 100 27.93 -10.56 31.40
C HIS A 100 27.23 -9.29 31.92
N ILE A 101 27.15 -9.08 33.24
CA ILE A 101 26.64 -7.85 33.82
C ILE A 101 27.56 -6.69 33.40
N GLY A 102 26.99 -5.68 32.75
CA GLY A 102 27.76 -4.54 32.24
C GLY A 102 28.10 -4.61 30.75
N GLU A 103 27.88 -5.75 30.07
CA GLU A 103 28.05 -5.83 28.62
C GLU A 103 26.99 -4.99 27.89
N ILE A 104 27.34 -4.49 26.70
CA ILE A 104 26.38 -3.92 25.76
C ILE A 104 25.75 -5.08 25.00
N THR A 105 24.44 -5.20 25.12
CA THR A 105 23.67 -6.35 24.68
C THR A 105 22.54 -5.92 23.75
N MET A 106 22.45 -6.57 22.60
CA MET A 106 21.37 -6.51 21.64
C MET A 106 20.35 -7.60 21.99
N PHE A 107 19.25 -7.22 22.64
CA PHE A 107 18.12 -8.10 22.88
C PHE A 107 17.18 -8.10 21.68
N HIS A 108 16.77 -9.29 21.27
CA HIS A 108 15.90 -9.49 20.13
C HIS A 108 15.01 -10.72 20.31
N ASP A 109 13.93 -10.77 19.53
CA ASP A 109 13.02 -11.91 19.49
C ASP A 109 13.58 -13.07 18.64
N SER A 110 12.96 -14.24 18.73
CA SER A 110 13.44 -15.45 18.03
C SER A 110 13.13 -15.47 16.54
N ASP A 111 12.25 -14.59 16.06
CA ASP A 111 11.67 -14.55 14.72
C ASP A 111 12.20 -13.39 13.88
N ILE A 112 13.46 -12.98 14.15
CA ILE A 112 14.15 -11.96 13.38
C ILE A 112 15.11 -12.54 12.35
N VAL A 113 15.31 -11.81 11.25
CA VAL A 113 16.40 -12.01 10.29
C VAL A 113 17.07 -10.67 10.02
N LEU A 114 18.41 -10.65 10.03
CA LEU A 114 19.18 -9.48 9.64
C LEU A 114 19.44 -9.51 8.13
N ARG A 115 19.18 -8.38 7.47
CA ARG A 115 19.53 -8.15 6.06
C ARG A 115 20.99 -7.74 5.91
N TRP A 116 21.45 -6.88 6.82
CA TRP A 116 22.84 -6.49 6.97
C TRP A 116 23.14 -6.23 8.45
N LEU A 117 24.43 -6.16 8.79
CA LEU A 117 24.85 -5.80 10.14
C LEU A 117 24.79 -4.28 10.33
N PRO A 118 24.10 -3.78 11.36
CA PRO A 118 24.22 -2.39 11.77
C PRO A 118 25.66 -1.98 12.09
N ASP A 119 26.01 -0.70 11.88
CA ASP A 119 27.32 -0.16 12.28
C ASP A 119 27.33 0.11 13.80
N PHE A 120 27.42 -0.96 14.58
CA PHE A 120 27.42 -0.90 16.04
C PHE A 120 28.57 -0.06 16.63
N GLU A 121 29.69 0.08 15.92
CA GLU A 121 30.80 0.91 16.38
C GLU A 121 30.52 2.40 16.16
N ALA A 122 29.88 2.77 15.04
CA ALA A 122 29.38 4.12 14.84
C ALA A 122 28.30 4.47 15.87
N ILE A 123 27.32 3.59 16.06
CA ILE A 123 26.25 3.74 17.06
C ILE A 123 26.84 3.97 18.46
N ARG A 124 27.78 3.11 18.87
CA ARG A 124 28.43 3.20 20.18
C ARG A 124 29.24 4.50 20.34
N ARG A 125 29.84 5.00 19.27
CA ARG A 125 30.62 6.25 19.28
C ARG A 125 29.72 7.49 19.36
N GLU A 126 28.57 7.45 18.70
CA GLU A 126 27.58 8.54 18.71
C GLU A 126 26.78 8.57 20.03
N HIS A 127 26.46 7.40 20.56
CA HIS A 127 25.61 7.23 21.73
C HIS A 127 26.25 6.34 22.81
N PRO A 128 27.42 6.73 23.37
CA PRO A 128 28.22 5.84 24.24
C PRO A 128 27.55 5.43 25.56
N ASN A 129 26.49 6.11 25.98
CA ASN A 129 25.80 5.89 27.26
C ASN A 129 24.27 5.84 27.12
N ALA A 130 23.73 5.69 25.91
CA ALA A 130 22.28 5.60 25.71
C ALA A 130 21.84 4.14 25.53
N CYS A 131 20.60 3.87 25.93
CA CYS A 131 19.87 2.67 25.55
C CYS A 131 19.23 2.94 24.20
N LEU A 132 19.58 2.17 23.17
CA LEU A 132 19.02 2.37 21.83
C LEU A 132 17.90 1.37 21.58
N LEU A 133 16.86 1.86 20.92
CA LEU A 133 15.61 1.15 20.72
C LEU A 133 15.20 1.27 19.25
N SER A 134 14.50 0.26 18.74
CA SER A 134 13.74 0.35 17.50
C SER A 134 12.48 1.20 17.71
N ASP A 135 11.99 1.87 16.65
CA ASP A 135 10.80 2.72 16.74
C ASP A 135 9.53 1.89 17.00
N ALA A 136 8.82 2.21 18.08
CA ALA A 136 7.55 1.61 18.44
C ALA A 136 6.52 2.65 18.90
N ASP A 137 6.77 3.94 18.61
CA ASP A 137 6.05 5.05 19.26
C ASP A 137 4.55 5.03 18.93
N ARG A 138 4.21 4.53 17.75
CA ARG A 138 2.82 4.40 17.25
C ARG A 138 1.92 3.51 18.10
N TYR A 139 2.46 2.57 18.88
CA TYR A 139 1.65 1.60 19.63
C TYR A 139 2.07 1.39 21.09
N ILE A 140 3.16 2.00 21.55
CA ILE A 140 3.52 2.08 22.98
C ILE A 140 3.76 3.51 23.48
N GLY A 141 3.60 4.52 22.63
CA GLY A 141 3.77 5.93 22.98
C GLY A 141 2.70 6.45 23.93
N TYR A 142 2.95 7.64 24.48
CA TYR A 142 2.00 8.36 25.32
C TYR A 142 0.73 8.68 24.54
N ASP A 143 0.86 9.19 23.30
CA ASP A 143 -0.28 9.61 22.50
C ASP A 143 -1.21 8.44 22.18
N TYR A 144 -0.65 7.25 21.94
CA TYR A 144 -1.43 6.02 21.78
C TYR A 144 -2.27 5.73 23.04
N LEU A 145 -1.66 5.71 24.22
CA LEU A 145 -2.38 5.47 25.47
C LEU A 145 -3.43 6.57 25.76
N HIS A 146 -3.13 7.82 25.39
CA HIS A 146 -4.07 8.92 25.53
C HIS A 146 -5.32 8.70 24.67
N THR A 147 -5.15 8.33 23.39
CA THR A 147 -6.26 7.96 22.52
C THR A 147 -7.08 6.79 23.07
N VAL A 148 -6.42 5.80 23.70
CA VAL A 148 -7.13 4.71 24.38
C VAL A 148 -7.98 5.24 25.54
N CYS A 149 -7.44 6.15 26.37
CA CYS A 149 -8.21 6.78 27.43
C CYS A 149 -9.38 7.61 26.90
N GLU A 150 -9.21 8.34 25.79
CA GLU A 150 -10.29 9.12 25.16
C GLU A 150 -11.46 8.22 24.74
N LYS A 151 -11.19 7.12 24.04
CA LYS A 151 -12.22 6.14 23.62
C LYS A 151 -12.97 5.54 24.81
N ILE A 152 -12.23 5.16 25.86
CA ILE A 152 -12.85 4.64 27.09
C ILE A 152 -13.79 5.69 27.70
N ARG A 153 -13.45 6.98 27.64
CA ARG A 153 -14.29 8.06 28.20
C ARG A 153 -15.52 8.38 27.37
N GLU A 154 -15.50 8.12 26.07
CA GLU A 154 -16.69 8.24 25.22
C GLU A 154 -17.78 7.27 25.69
N GLU A 155 -17.39 6.04 26.04
CA GLU A 155 -18.29 5.02 26.59
C GLU A 155 -18.55 5.18 28.09
N ARG A 156 -17.54 5.65 28.83
CA ARG A 156 -17.54 5.81 30.28
C ARG A 156 -17.13 7.23 30.69
N PRO A 157 -18.02 8.24 30.53
CA PRO A 157 -17.70 9.64 30.85
C PRO A 157 -17.38 9.90 32.33
N ASP A 158 -17.66 8.94 33.22
CA ASP A 158 -17.31 8.96 34.63
C ASP A 158 -15.81 8.70 34.91
N VAL A 159 -15.08 8.17 33.92
CA VAL A 159 -13.64 7.90 34.00
C VAL A 159 -12.84 9.19 33.77
N ALA A 160 -11.77 9.37 34.53
CA ALA A 160 -10.88 10.53 34.40
C ALA A 160 -10.04 10.48 33.11
N GLU A 161 -9.61 11.64 32.61
CA GLU A 161 -8.94 11.85 31.30
C GLU A 161 -7.82 10.88 30.96
N ASP A 162 -6.98 10.57 31.93
CA ASP A 162 -5.81 9.72 31.74
C ASP A 162 -5.76 8.63 32.81
N ASP A 163 -6.92 8.17 33.28
CA ASP A 163 -7.01 7.25 34.42
C ASP A 163 -6.16 5.98 34.22
N LEU A 164 -6.19 5.39 33.02
CA LEU A 164 -5.35 4.24 32.69
C LEU A 164 -3.85 4.60 32.75
N ILE A 165 -3.43 5.72 32.17
CA ILE A 165 -2.03 6.17 32.18
C ILE A 165 -1.53 6.40 33.61
N GLU A 166 -2.33 7.07 34.45
CA GLU A 166 -2.02 7.32 35.86
C GLU A 166 -1.87 5.99 36.64
N ARG A 167 -2.76 5.03 36.41
CA ARG A 167 -2.68 3.70 37.03
C ARG A 167 -1.46 2.91 36.55
N MET A 168 -1.14 2.96 35.25
CA MET A 168 0.08 2.33 34.71
C MET A 168 1.35 2.99 35.29
N CYS A 169 1.37 4.32 35.39
CA CYS A 169 2.46 5.08 36.01
C CYS A 169 2.65 4.69 37.48
N ALA A 170 1.54 4.50 38.22
CA ALA A 170 1.58 4.05 39.60
C ALA A 170 2.10 2.61 39.75
N VAL A 171 1.77 1.70 38.82
CA VAL A 171 2.31 0.33 38.78
C VAL A 171 3.83 0.34 38.62
N VAL A 172 4.36 1.06 37.62
CA VAL A 172 5.80 1.09 37.35
C VAL A 172 6.56 1.96 38.37
N GLY A 173 5.90 2.95 38.95
CA GLY A 173 6.50 3.94 39.84
C GLY A 173 7.22 5.05 39.08
N ILE A 174 6.63 5.53 37.97
CA ILE A 174 7.17 6.61 37.13
C ILE A 174 6.23 7.82 37.15
N GLU A 175 6.77 9.03 37.02
CA GLU A 175 5.96 10.24 36.88
C GLU A 175 5.37 10.33 35.48
N ARG A 176 4.06 10.61 35.38
CA ARG A 176 3.36 10.82 34.10
C ARG A 176 4.04 11.87 33.21
N ALA A 177 4.56 12.95 33.80
CA ALA A 177 5.27 14.00 33.07
C ALA A 177 6.53 13.49 32.36
N VAL A 178 7.19 12.46 32.93
CA VAL A 178 8.32 11.78 32.28
C VAL A 178 7.82 11.00 31.08
N VAL A 179 6.75 10.21 31.22
CA VAL A 179 6.18 9.43 30.11
C VAL A 179 5.74 10.35 28.97
N HIS A 180 4.96 11.39 29.28
CA HIS A 180 4.52 12.41 28.30
C HIS A 180 5.70 13.13 27.64
N GLY A 181 6.73 13.50 28.43
CA GLY A 181 7.91 14.20 27.91
C GLY A 181 8.80 13.35 26.98
N HIS A 182 8.59 12.03 26.94
CA HIS A 182 9.30 11.11 26.04
C HIS A 182 8.43 10.64 24.87
N GLN A 183 7.29 11.28 24.62
CA GLN A 183 6.54 11.08 23.39
C GLN A 183 7.41 11.39 22.15
N GLY A 184 7.34 10.55 21.13
CA GLY A 184 8.19 10.62 19.93
C GLY A 184 9.55 9.92 20.09
N VAL A 185 9.85 9.35 21.25
CA VAL A 185 11.04 8.49 21.47
C VAL A 185 10.71 7.19 22.21
N SER A 186 9.47 6.71 22.09
CA SER A 186 9.06 5.43 22.67
C SER A 186 9.46 4.30 21.74
N GLY A 187 10.40 3.46 22.19
CA GLY A 187 10.96 2.39 21.37
C GLY A 187 10.83 0.99 21.97
N GLY A 188 10.80 -0.02 21.12
CA GLY A 188 10.70 -1.43 21.50
C GLY A 188 10.63 -2.39 20.31
N ALA A 189 10.63 -3.69 20.59
CA ALA A 189 10.85 -4.85 19.69
C ALA A 189 12.32 -5.30 19.60
N GLN A 190 13.27 -4.39 19.43
CA GLN A 190 14.70 -4.68 19.59
C GLN A 190 15.39 -3.62 20.46
N TYR A 191 16.37 -4.06 21.25
CA TYR A 191 16.97 -3.22 22.30
C TYR A 191 18.49 -3.38 22.34
N LEU A 192 19.24 -2.30 22.13
CA LEU A 192 20.68 -2.25 22.40
C LEU A 192 20.92 -1.55 23.74
N LEU A 193 21.10 -2.35 24.79
CA LEU A 193 21.12 -1.88 26.17
C LEU A 193 22.53 -2.00 26.76
N ALA A 194 22.94 -0.98 27.53
CA ALA A 194 24.23 -0.95 28.19
C ALA A 194 24.09 -1.16 29.70
N GLY A 195 24.56 -2.31 30.19
CA GLY A 195 24.88 -2.51 31.61
C GLY A 195 23.71 -2.60 32.60
N LEU A 196 22.62 -3.24 32.21
CA LEU A 196 21.49 -3.55 33.10
C LEU A 196 21.73 -4.86 33.87
N GLY A 197 21.58 -4.82 35.20
CA GLY A 197 21.78 -5.97 36.09
C GLY A 197 20.52 -6.79 36.34
N PRO A 198 20.62 -7.96 37.01
CA PRO A 198 19.49 -8.86 37.23
C PRO A 198 18.33 -8.22 38.01
N ASP A 199 18.58 -7.24 38.86
CA ASP A 199 17.52 -6.59 39.64
C ASP A 199 16.64 -5.66 38.77
N TYR A 200 17.18 -5.09 37.68
CA TYR A 200 16.37 -4.39 36.68
C TYR A 200 15.41 -5.37 36.00
N TRP A 201 15.92 -6.53 35.58
CA TRP A 201 15.14 -7.56 34.91
C TRP A 201 14.08 -8.20 35.80
N ALA A 202 14.38 -8.39 37.09
CA ALA A 202 13.41 -8.80 38.09
C ALA A 202 12.25 -7.79 38.21
N LYS A 203 12.57 -6.48 38.18
CA LYS A 203 11.55 -5.42 38.21
C LYS A 203 10.73 -5.39 36.91
N VAL A 204 11.37 -5.49 35.75
CA VAL A 204 10.65 -5.57 34.45
C VAL A 204 9.71 -6.78 34.42
N TYR A 205 10.15 -7.94 34.91
CA TYR A 205 9.28 -9.12 35.05
C TYR A 205 8.07 -8.80 35.94
N ALA A 206 8.30 -8.31 37.16
CA ALA A 206 7.22 -8.00 38.11
C ALA A 206 6.23 -6.96 37.56
N ASP A 207 6.72 -5.87 36.98
CA ASP A 207 5.90 -4.80 36.44
C ASP A 207 5.14 -5.24 35.18
N SER A 208 5.73 -6.10 34.35
CA SER A 208 5.03 -6.65 33.17
C SER A 208 3.79 -7.45 33.56
N LEU A 209 3.86 -8.23 34.65
CA LEU A 209 2.72 -8.96 35.18
C LEU A 209 1.70 -8.02 35.79
N ALA A 210 2.16 -7.05 36.60
CA ALA A 210 1.28 -6.09 37.24
C ALA A 210 0.53 -5.21 36.22
N LEU A 211 1.17 -4.81 35.12
CA LEU A 211 0.52 -4.10 34.02
C LEU A 211 -0.48 -5.00 33.30
N ARG A 212 -0.14 -6.26 33.02
CA ARG A 212 -1.06 -7.21 32.38
C ARG A 212 -2.30 -7.46 33.24
N GLU A 213 -2.11 -7.63 34.55
CA GLU A 213 -3.19 -7.75 35.54
C GLU A 213 -4.02 -6.48 35.61
N LEU A 214 -3.38 -5.30 35.66
CA LEU A 214 -4.09 -4.01 35.60
C LEU A 214 -5.00 -3.95 34.37
N PHE A 215 -4.55 -4.38 33.19
CA PHE A 215 -5.38 -4.35 31.99
C PHE A 215 -6.60 -5.27 32.09
N ASP A 216 -6.42 -6.49 32.60
CA ASP A 216 -7.52 -7.43 32.82
C ASP A 216 -8.52 -6.89 33.86
N ASP A 217 -8.02 -6.36 34.99
CA ASP A 217 -8.84 -5.79 36.06
C ASP A 217 -9.56 -4.50 35.61
N TYR A 218 -8.89 -3.66 34.83
CA TYR A 218 -9.44 -2.41 34.31
C TYR A 218 -10.58 -2.66 33.33
N ALA A 219 -10.40 -3.61 32.40
CA ALA A 219 -11.44 -4.03 31.48
C ALA A 219 -12.66 -4.60 32.23
N ALA A 220 -12.42 -5.41 33.27
CA ALA A 220 -13.48 -5.97 34.11
C ALA A 220 -14.20 -4.90 34.97
N GLU A 221 -13.46 -3.96 35.57
CA GLU A 221 -13.99 -2.83 36.35
C GLU A 221 -14.94 -1.97 35.50
N LEU A 222 -14.54 -1.71 34.25
CA LEU A 222 -15.29 -0.85 33.34
C LEU A 222 -16.35 -1.59 32.51
N GLN A 223 -16.42 -2.92 32.61
CA GLN A 223 -17.30 -3.78 31.81
C GLN A 223 -17.11 -3.59 30.30
N LEU A 224 -15.87 -3.40 29.87
CA LEU A 224 -15.54 -3.30 28.45
C LEU A 224 -15.79 -4.68 27.79
N GLU A 225 -16.57 -4.72 26.71
CA GLU A 225 -16.88 -5.99 26.04
C GLU A 225 -15.60 -6.63 25.47
N HIS A 226 -15.41 -7.92 25.74
CA HIS A 226 -14.22 -8.71 25.40
C HIS A 226 -14.25 -9.26 23.97
N GLU A 227 -14.83 -8.56 23.00
CA GLU A 227 -14.63 -8.92 21.60
C GLU A 227 -13.19 -8.50 21.23
N SER A 228 -12.27 -9.47 21.27
CA SER A 228 -10.91 -9.42 20.71
C SER A 228 -10.21 -8.06 20.60
N GLY A 229 -9.82 -7.44 21.73
CA GLY A 229 -8.75 -6.44 21.77
C GLY A 229 -9.10 -4.99 21.40
N HIS A 230 -10.37 -4.60 21.45
CA HIS A 230 -10.86 -3.34 20.85
C HIS A 230 -10.31 -2.01 21.40
N TYR A 231 -9.54 -1.95 22.50
CA TYR A 231 -8.98 -0.66 22.99
C TYR A 231 -7.47 -0.66 23.21
N LEU A 232 -6.89 -1.72 23.76
CA LEU A 232 -5.49 -1.73 24.20
C LEU A 232 -4.73 -2.95 23.70
N GLN A 233 -3.53 -2.75 23.18
CA GLN A 233 -2.61 -3.82 22.79
C GLN A 233 -2.01 -4.51 24.02
N VAL A 234 -2.81 -5.28 24.75
CA VAL A 234 -2.43 -5.88 26.05
C VAL A 234 -1.20 -6.78 26.01
N TRP A 235 -0.84 -7.31 24.83
CA TRP A 235 0.36 -8.10 24.63
C TRP A 235 1.65 -7.28 24.80
N THR A 236 1.59 -5.94 24.65
CA THR A 236 2.73 -5.02 24.81
C THR A 236 3.02 -4.61 26.26
N ALA A 237 2.31 -5.17 27.26
CA ALA A 237 2.55 -4.90 28.70
C ALA A 237 4.03 -4.97 29.10
N GLY A 238 4.75 -5.98 28.59
CA GLY A 238 6.19 -6.13 28.74
C GLY A 238 6.96 -4.96 28.14
N MET A 239 6.62 -4.51 26.93
CA MET A 239 7.31 -3.40 26.25
C MET A 239 7.22 -2.09 27.05
N TRP A 240 6.05 -1.76 27.63
CA TRP A 240 5.93 -0.64 28.57
C TRP A 240 6.76 -0.87 29.83
N ALA A 241 6.71 -2.07 30.42
CA ALA A 241 7.52 -2.39 31.59
C ALA A 241 9.03 -2.20 31.30
N TYR A 242 9.52 -2.62 30.14
CA TYR A 242 10.89 -2.39 29.70
C TYR A 242 11.24 -0.90 29.64
N LEU A 243 10.50 -0.17 28.82
CA LEU A 243 10.79 1.22 28.47
C LEU A 243 10.66 2.14 29.69
N TRP A 244 9.57 2.01 30.44
CA TRP A 244 9.31 2.89 31.56
C TRP A 244 10.22 2.59 32.75
N ASN A 245 10.71 1.36 32.92
CA ASN A 245 11.75 1.09 33.91
C ASN A 245 13.10 1.71 33.55
N LEU A 246 13.43 1.87 32.25
CA LEU A 246 14.62 2.62 31.85
C LEU A 246 14.48 4.08 32.27
N TRP A 247 13.35 4.71 31.96
CA TRP A 247 13.09 6.11 32.32
C TRP A 247 13.00 6.33 33.83
N ALA A 248 12.33 5.45 34.56
CA ALA A 248 12.27 5.49 36.02
C ALA A 248 13.66 5.33 36.65
N GLY A 249 14.55 4.56 36.02
CA GLY A 249 15.95 4.42 36.40
C GLY A 249 16.85 5.58 35.97
N GLY A 250 16.33 6.58 35.26
CA GLY A 250 17.08 7.72 34.74
C GLY A 250 17.98 7.40 33.54
N HIS A 251 17.75 6.26 32.86
CA HIS A 251 18.48 5.89 31.65
C HIS A 251 18.01 6.71 30.45
N LYS A 252 18.97 7.24 29.68
CA LYS A 252 18.67 7.92 28.42
C LYS A 252 18.31 6.89 27.34
N THR A 253 17.17 7.05 26.69
CA THR A 253 16.76 6.27 25.52
C THR A 253 16.94 7.06 24.23
N VAL A 254 17.20 6.35 23.13
CA VAL A 254 17.27 6.90 21.77
C VAL A 254 16.60 5.90 20.81
N VAL A 255 15.62 6.35 20.04
CA VAL A 255 15.13 5.58 18.89
C VAL A 255 16.09 5.79 17.73
N HIS A 256 16.63 4.70 17.17
CA HIS A 256 17.73 4.78 16.20
C HIS A 256 17.42 4.02 14.90
N PRO A 257 17.58 4.63 13.71
CA PRO A 257 17.23 4.00 12.42
C PRO A 257 17.93 2.66 12.14
N GLU A 258 19.16 2.49 12.62
CA GLU A 258 19.89 1.21 12.52
C GLU A 258 19.25 0.04 13.29
N LEU A 259 18.21 0.30 14.09
CA LEU A 259 17.39 -0.71 14.75
C LEU A 259 16.01 -0.84 14.11
N ASN A 260 15.71 -0.12 13.03
CA ASN A 260 14.42 -0.21 12.34
C ASN A 260 14.18 -1.61 11.78
N PHE A 261 12.90 -1.99 11.73
CA PHE A 261 12.49 -3.30 11.30
C PHE A 261 11.25 -3.24 10.42
N LEU A 262 11.11 -4.24 9.55
CA LEU A 262 9.93 -4.47 8.73
C LEU A 262 9.16 -5.67 9.26
N PHE A 263 7.83 -5.53 9.35
CA PHE A 263 6.95 -6.65 9.68
C PHE A 263 6.84 -7.64 8.51
N GLY A 264 6.54 -8.90 8.81
CA GLY A 264 6.49 -9.99 7.82
C GLY A 264 5.55 -9.81 6.63
N VAL A 265 4.58 -8.89 6.72
CA VAL A 265 3.64 -8.56 5.64
C VAL A 265 4.11 -7.39 4.76
N ALA A 266 5.21 -6.72 5.09
CA ALA A 266 5.70 -5.57 4.35
C ALA A 266 6.52 -5.96 3.10
N ASP A 267 6.69 -5.00 2.19
CA ASP A 267 7.71 -5.06 1.15
C ASP A 267 9.07 -4.60 1.71
N LEU A 268 10.17 -5.04 1.10
CA LEU A 268 11.52 -4.64 1.51
C LEU A 268 11.75 -3.15 1.19
N ASP A 269 12.39 -2.45 2.12
CA ASP A 269 12.91 -1.09 1.93
C ASP A 269 14.45 -1.10 1.79
N ASP A 270 15.10 0.06 1.72
CA ASP A 270 16.57 0.16 1.71
C ASP A 270 17.17 0.59 3.06
N THR A 271 16.34 0.73 4.11
CA THR A 271 16.73 1.41 5.35
C THR A 271 16.62 0.54 6.60
N SER A 272 15.78 -0.50 6.58
CA SER A 272 15.50 -1.34 7.75
C SER A 272 16.38 -2.59 7.77
N PRO A 273 17.30 -2.72 8.75
CA PRO A 273 18.21 -3.87 8.81
C PRO A 273 17.53 -5.16 9.29
N PHE A 274 16.44 -5.04 10.05
CA PHE A 274 15.75 -6.17 10.67
C PHE A 274 14.47 -6.55 9.93
N LEU A 275 14.26 -7.84 9.72
CA LEU A 275 12.98 -8.42 9.35
C LEU A 275 12.39 -9.08 10.57
N HIS A 276 11.16 -8.73 10.94
CA HIS A 276 10.50 -9.23 12.15
C HIS A 276 9.19 -9.95 11.79
N MET A 277 9.19 -11.28 11.93
CA MET A 277 8.03 -12.10 11.55
C MET A 277 7.06 -12.28 12.71
N ALA A 278 6.58 -11.19 13.32
CA ALA A 278 5.74 -11.21 14.52
C ALA A 278 4.41 -11.99 14.38
N GLY A 279 3.98 -12.35 13.16
CA GLY A 279 2.70 -13.00 12.84
C GLY A 279 1.64 -11.99 12.40
N LYS A 280 0.58 -12.41 11.68
CA LYS A 280 -0.49 -11.50 11.23
C LYS A 280 -1.42 -11.12 12.38
N THR A 281 -1.76 -9.84 12.51
CA THR A 281 -2.84 -9.34 13.39
C THR A 281 -4.21 -9.35 12.72
N GLN A 282 -4.28 -9.66 11.42
CA GLN A 282 -5.52 -9.77 10.64
C GLN A 282 -5.59 -11.12 9.90
N PRO A 283 -6.77 -11.75 9.80
CA PRO A 283 -6.95 -12.96 9.04
C PRO A 283 -6.79 -12.71 7.53
N HIS A 284 -5.84 -13.44 6.92
CA HIS A 284 -5.83 -13.81 5.50
C HIS A 284 -5.58 -12.73 4.44
N GLU A 285 -4.41 -12.11 4.46
CA GLU A 285 -3.72 -11.79 3.20
C GLU A 285 -3.21 -13.09 2.58
N SER A 286 -3.90 -13.59 1.55
CA SER A 286 -3.50 -14.79 0.82
C SER A 286 -2.17 -14.54 0.07
N GLY A 287 -1.15 -15.38 0.30
CA GLY A 287 0.08 -15.40 -0.50
C GLY A 287 1.36 -14.91 0.18
N ARG A 288 1.30 -14.25 1.34
CA ARG A 288 2.49 -13.83 2.13
C ARG A 288 2.75 -14.79 3.30
N PHE A 289 4.04 -15.07 3.57
CA PHE A 289 4.50 -15.98 4.62
C PHE A 289 3.94 -15.55 5.98
N ASP A 290 3.21 -16.44 6.66
CA ASP A 290 2.87 -16.28 8.06
C ASP A 290 3.51 -17.41 8.86
N LYS A 291 4.28 -17.08 9.90
CA LYS A 291 4.86 -18.10 10.77
C LYS A 291 3.75 -18.95 11.39
N VAL A 292 2.58 -18.39 11.72
CA VAL A 292 1.50 -19.08 12.47
C VAL A 292 1.04 -20.36 11.75
N ASP A 293 1.10 -20.38 10.42
CA ASP A 293 0.82 -21.56 9.59
C ASP A 293 1.77 -22.75 9.87
N TRP A 294 2.89 -22.49 10.54
CA TRP A 294 3.95 -23.46 10.86
C TRP A 294 3.98 -23.85 12.34
N HIS A 295 2.97 -23.51 13.15
CA HIS A 295 2.97 -23.80 14.60
C HIS A 295 3.10 -25.30 14.93
N GLY A 296 2.71 -26.18 14.00
CA GLY A 296 2.84 -27.62 14.12
C GLY A 296 3.95 -28.26 13.29
N PHE A 297 4.77 -27.49 12.57
CA PHE A 297 5.70 -28.05 11.59
C PHE A 297 6.99 -27.25 11.44
N ASN A 298 8.09 -27.93 11.11
CA ASN A 298 9.39 -27.29 10.93
C ASN A 298 9.57 -26.86 9.45
N PRO A 299 9.56 -25.56 9.13
CA PRO A 299 9.72 -25.09 7.76
C PRO A 299 11.09 -25.44 7.14
N ILE A 300 12.12 -25.63 7.96
CA ILE A 300 13.45 -26.06 7.50
C ILE A 300 13.38 -27.48 6.93
N GLU A 301 12.64 -28.38 7.59
CA GLU A 301 12.42 -29.74 7.07
C GLU A 301 11.51 -29.73 5.84
N ALA A 302 10.53 -28.82 5.79
CA ALA A 302 9.69 -28.61 4.61
C ALA A 302 10.53 -28.33 3.36
N VAL A 303 11.46 -27.38 3.47
CA VAL A 303 12.33 -26.95 2.37
C VAL A 303 13.25 -28.07 1.89
N LYS A 304 13.75 -28.91 2.81
CA LYS A 304 14.59 -30.08 2.44
C LYS A 304 13.85 -31.06 1.54
N VAL A 305 12.52 -31.17 1.72
CA VAL A 305 11.67 -32.02 0.89
C VAL A 305 11.20 -31.28 -0.36
N GLN A 306 10.77 -30.03 -0.21
CA GLN A 306 10.32 -29.17 -1.30
C GLN A 306 11.05 -27.82 -1.29
N PRO A 307 12.13 -27.67 -2.05
CA PRO A 307 12.94 -26.45 -2.10
C PRO A 307 12.16 -25.17 -2.44
N TYR A 308 11.04 -25.32 -3.14
CA TYR A 308 10.26 -24.25 -3.74
C TYR A 308 9.03 -23.84 -2.91
N VAL A 309 8.92 -24.30 -1.66
CA VAL A 309 7.75 -24.09 -0.80
C VAL A 309 7.43 -22.61 -0.53
N PHE A 310 8.41 -21.72 -0.66
CA PHE A 310 8.26 -20.28 -0.47
C PHE A 310 8.26 -19.47 -1.78
N ASP A 311 8.27 -20.12 -2.95
CA ASP A 311 8.32 -19.45 -4.27
C ASP A 311 7.03 -18.72 -4.66
N HIS A 312 6.02 -18.68 -3.79
CA HIS A 312 4.73 -18.04 -4.05
C HIS A 312 4.62 -16.63 -3.48
N HIS A 313 5.59 -16.20 -2.66
CA HIS A 313 5.65 -14.84 -2.12
C HIS A 313 6.05 -13.84 -3.21
N ASP A 314 5.71 -12.57 -3.05
CA ASP A 314 6.08 -11.52 -4.00
C ASP A 314 7.60 -11.28 -3.97
N GLU A 315 8.24 -11.13 -5.14
CA GLU A 315 9.67 -10.76 -5.18
C GLU A 315 9.85 -9.40 -4.51
N GLY A 316 10.89 -9.27 -3.69
CA GLY A 316 11.13 -8.03 -2.95
C GLY A 316 10.26 -7.85 -1.71
N SER A 317 9.53 -8.88 -1.27
CA SER A 317 8.79 -8.86 0.01
C SER A 317 9.62 -9.38 1.19
N VAL A 318 9.24 -9.00 2.41
CA VAL A 318 9.83 -9.55 3.65
C VAL A 318 9.64 -11.07 3.72
N ALA A 319 8.46 -11.56 3.30
CA ALA A 319 8.14 -12.98 3.24
C ALA A 319 9.10 -13.78 2.34
N ASP A 320 9.47 -13.23 1.18
CA ASP A 320 10.44 -13.83 0.27
C ASP A 320 11.85 -13.90 0.88
N ALA A 321 12.32 -12.78 1.45
CA ALA A 321 13.61 -12.71 2.13
C ALA A 321 13.71 -13.67 3.34
N TYR A 322 12.65 -13.79 4.13
CA TYR A 322 12.60 -14.74 5.24
C TYR A 322 12.56 -16.19 4.75
N GLY A 323 11.80 -16.48 3.69
CA GLY A 323 11.79 -17.78 3.02
C GLY A 323 13.19 -18.20 2.53
N GLN A 324 13.98 -17.24 2.03
CA GLN A 324 15.38 -17.45 1.65
C GLN A 324 16.29 -17.75 2.85
N ALA A 325 16.07 -17.09 4.00
CA ALA A 325 16.78 -17.40 5.24
C ALA A 325 16.49 -18.84 5.72
N ILE A 326 15.24 -19.30 5.61
CA ILE A 326 14.87 -20.69 5.93
C ILE A 326 15.57 -21.69 4.98
N ARG A 327 15.66 -21.39 3.67
CA ARG A 327 16.42 -22.24 2.73
C ARG A 327 17.89 -22.37 3.09
N THR A 328 18.47 -21.25 3.51
CA THR A 328 19.86 -21.20 3.94
C THR A 328 20.07 -22.06 5.19
N ALA A 329 19.19 -21.94 6.20
CA ALA A 329 19.19 -22.82 7.39
C ALA A 329 18.96 -24.30 7.06
N ALA A 330 18.21 -24.60 5.99
CA ALA A 330 18.02 -25.96 5.50
C ALA A 330 19.25 -26.54 4.78
N GLY A 331 20.26 -25.71 4.46
CA GLY A 331 21.39 -26.09 3.61
C GLY A 331 20.99 -26.31 2.15
N VAL A 332 19.88 -25.71 1.71
CA VAL A 332 19.37 -25.81 0.35
C VAL A 332 19.82 -24.56 -0.41
N ALA A 333 20.65 -24.75 -1.44
CA ALA A 333 21.10 -23.64 -2.29
C ALA A 333 19.92 -22.93 -2.95
N ASP A 334 20.05 -21.62 -3.15
CA ASP A 334 19.11 -20.86 -3.97
C ASP A 334 19.08 -21.44 -5.39
N ARG A 335 17.91 -21.91 -5.81
CA ARG A 335 17.67 -22.50 -7.14
C ARG A 335 16.87 -21.58 -8.04
N GLY A 336 16.59 -20.33 -7.60
CA GLY A 336 15.56 -19.48 -8.18
C GLY A 336 14.16 -20.07 -8.01
N ARG A 337 13.15 -19.42 -8.61
CA ARG A 337 11.79 -19.95 -8.64
C ARG A 337 11.70 -21.23 -9.48
N CYS A 338 10.89 -22.19 -9.05
CA CYS A 338 10.59 -23.39 -9.82
C CYS A 338 9.97 -23.02 -11.17
N PRO A 339 10.59 -23.37 -12.32
CA PRO A 339 9.95 -23.15 -13.60
C PRO A 339 8.76 -24.12 -13.74
N LEU A 340 7.54 -23.59 -13.63
CA LEU A 340 6.34 -24.33 -14.03
C LEU A 340 6.49 -24.74 -15.50
N ARG A 341 6.59 -26.04 -15.75
CA ARG A 341 6.75 -26.61 -17.10
C ARG A 341 5.44 -27.23 -17.58
N PRO A 342 5.15 -27.21 -18.90
CA PRO A 342 4.05 -27.98 -19.46
C PRO A 342 4.24 -29.48 -19.20
N ALA A 343 3.16 -30.17 -18.84
CA ALA A 343 3.16 -31.60 -18.57
C ALA A 343 1.82 -32.23 -18.99
N ARG A 344 1.80 -33.56 -19.15
CA ARG A 344 0.58 -34.31 -19.51
C ARG A 344 -0.27 -34.72 -18.32
N HIS A 345 0.33 -34.80 -17.14
CA HIS A 345 -0.32 -35.22 -15.92
C HIS A 345 -0.09 -34.17 -14.84
N TRP A 346 -1.16 -33.82 -14.13
CA TRP A 346 -1.13 -32.87 -13.01
C TRP A 346 -1.91 -33.45 -11.85
N ARG A 347 -1.37 -33.31 -10.63
CA ARG A 347 -2.08 -33.72 -9.41
C ARG A 347 -1.75 -32.80 -8.26
N ILE A 348 -2.64 -32.76 -7.28
CA ILE A 348 -2.33 -32.30 -5.93
C ILE A 348 -2.11 -33.52 -5.04
N LEU A 349 -1.07 -33.47 -4.21
CA LEU A 349 -0.70 -34.51 -3.25
C LEU A 349 -0.82 -33.92 -1.84
N SER A 350 -1.59 -34.54 -0.95
CA SER A 350 -1.62 -34.18 0.45
C SER A 350 -0.27 -34.40 1.10
N TRP A 351 0.24 -33.35 1.74
CA TRP A 351 1.51 -33.36 2.46
C TRP A 351 1.34 -33.28 3.96
N CYS A 352 0.15 -33.03 4.50
CA CYS A 352 -0.08 -33.05 5.94
C CYS A 352 -1.55 -33.29 6.20
N LEU A 353 -1.90 -34.45 6.77
CA LEU A 353 -3.29 -34.80 7.03
C LEU A 353 -3.60 -34.60 8.51
N ASP A 354 -4.76 -34.01 8.81
CA ASP A 354 -5.28 -33.94 10.18
C ASP A 354 -5.52 -35.32 10.78
N ARG A 355 -5.84 -36.29 9.92
CA ARG A 355 -5.89 -37.72 10.24
C ARG A 355 -5.11 -38.46 9.19
N GLU A 356 -4.06 -39.15 9.60
CA GLU A 356 -3.03 -39.77 8.74
C GLU A 356 -3.55 -40.59 7.54
N GLU A 357 -4.82 -40.98 7.50
CA GLU A 357 -5.39 -41.90 6.52
C GLU A 357 -6.64 -41.39 5.77
N LEU A 358 -7.13 -40.17 6.05
CA LEU A 358 -8.38 -39.66 5.47
C LEU A 358 -8.21 -38.24 4.92
N TRP A 359 -8.65 -38.02 3.67
CA TRP A 359 -8.77 -36.69 3.06
C TRP A 359 -10.01 -36.63 2.19
N ASP A 360 -10.92 -35.71 2.48
CA ASP A 360 -12.15 -35.56 1.72
C ASP A 360 -12.14 -34.21 0.96
N VAL A 361 -12.37 -34.24 -0.35
CA VAL A 361 -12.34 -33.05 -1.23
C VAL A 361 -13.67 -32.95 -1.97
N GLU A 362 -14.38 -31.85 -1.78
CA GLU A 362 -15.65 -31.58 -2.44
C GLU A 362 -15.44 -31.14 -3.88
N ARG A 363 -14.48 -30.25 -4.11
CA ARG A 363 -14.19 -29.76 -5.46
C ARG A 363 -12.71 -29.55 -5.68
N LEU A 364 -12.24 -29.90 -6.87
CA LEU A 364 -10.89 -29.63 -7.36
C LEU A 364 -10.99 -29.23 -8.82
N HIS A 365 -10.44 -28.06 -9.15
CA HIS A 365 -10.45 -27.56 -10.51
C HIS A 365 -9.04 -27.24 -10.99
N PHE A 366 -8.71 -27.71 -12.20
CA PHE A 366 -7.50 -27.34 -12.93
C PHE A 366 -7.94 -26.51 -14.16
N GLY A 367 -7.67 -25.22 -14.14
CA GLY A 367 -7.90 -24.36 -15.30
C GLY A 367 -6.64 -24.19 -16.14
N PHE A 368 -6.81 -24.15 -17.46
CA PHE A 368 -5.76 -24.00 -18.45
C PHE A 368 -6.10 -22.86 -19.42
N ASP A 369 -5.08 -22.14 -19.89
CA ASP A 369 -5.26 -21.04 -20.87
C ASP A 369 -5.42 -21.55 -22.30
N GLU A 370 -4.99 -22.78 -22.54
CA GLU A 370 -5.07 -23.47 -23.82
C GLU A 370 -6.26 -24.43 -23.84
N ASP A 371 -6.77 -24.73 -25.04
CA ASP A 371 -7.84 -25.72 -25.24
C ASP A 371 -7.31 -27.12 -24.98
N VAL A 372 -7.36 -27.58 -23.73
CA VAL A 372 -6.86 -28.89 -23.30
C VAL A 372 -8.03 -29.76 -22.87
N GLU A 373 -8.05 -31.00 -23.33
CA GLU A 373 -9.07 -31.98 -22.94
C GLU A 373 -8.53 -32.83 -21.78
N ILE A 374 -9.32 -32.94 -20.71
CA ILE A 374 -9.04 -33.87 -19.61
C ILE A 374 -9.50 -35.27 -20.04
N LEU A 375 -8.54 -36.16 -20.26
CA LEU A 375 -8.79 -37.55 -20.69
C LEU A 375 -9.18 -38.48 -19.54
N GLU A 376 -8.68 -38.20 -18.33
CA GLU A 376 -8.84 -39.11 -17.18
C GLU A 376 -8.63 -38.35 -15.85
N HIS A 377 -9.51 -38.62 -14.88
CA HIS A 377 -9.29 -38.28 -13.47
C HIS A 377 -8.59 -39.44 -12.78
N HIS A 378 -7.57 -39.17 -11.98
CA HIS A 378 -6.89 -40.21 -11.21
C HIS A 378 -6.72 -39.80 -9.75
N SER A 379 -6.79 -40.80 -8.87
CA SER A 379 -6.63 -40.61 -7.42
C SER A 379 -5.81 -41.74 -6.80
N SER A 380 -5.41 -41.55 -5.55
CA SER A 380 -4.75 -42.56 -4.72
C SER A 380 -5.71 -43.63 -4.15
N GLY A 381 -7.00 -43.61 -4.52
CA GLY A 381 -8.06 -44.49 -3.98
C GLY A 381 -9.22 -43.71 -3.34
N SER A 382 -10.35 -44.38 -3.11
CA SER A 382 -11.57 -43.80 -2.51
C SER A 382 -12.16 -44.65 -1.37
N ALA A 383 -13.12 -44.09 -0.65
CA ALA A 383 -13.87 -44.75 0.42
C ALA A 383 -14.89 -45.81 -0.06
N GLY A 384 -14.88 -46.16 -1.35
CA GLY A 384 -15.82 -47.10 -1.98
C GLY A 384 -16.82 -46.41 -2.90
N SER A 385 -17.90 -47.11 -3.27
CA SER A 385 -18.91 -46.57 -4.19
C SER A 385 -19.64 -45.37 -3.57
N GLY A 386 -19.75 -44.27 -4.32
CA GLY A 386 -20.28 -42.98 -3.87
C GLY A 386 -19.22 -41.93 -3.47
N TYR A 387 -17.93 -42.25 -3.57
CA TYR A 387 -16.80 -41.38 -3.18
C TYR A 387 -15.68 -41.35 -4.23
N GLU A 388 -16.00 -41.71 -5.46
CA GLU A 388 -15.07 -41.80 -6.59
C GLU A 388 -14.40 -40.44 -6.91
N ALA A 389 -13.29 -40.47 -7.64
CA ALA A 389 -12.46 -39.27 -7.88
C ALA A 389 -13.22 -38.22 -8.71
N GLU A 390 -14.07 -38.70 -9.60
CA GLU A 390 -14.93 -37.92 -10.49
C GLU A 390 -15.83 -36.96 -9.71
N HIS A 391 -16.24 -37.32 -8.48
CA HIS A 391 -17.08 -36.44 -7.66
C HIS A 391 -16.38 -35.14 -7.27
N ALA A 392 -15.05 -35.12 -7.14
CA ALA A 392 -14.32 -33.88 -6.90
C ALA A 392 -14.23 -32.99 -8.15
N PHE A 393 -14.53 -33.51 -9.34
CA PHE A 393 -14.45 -32.77 -10.61
C PHE A 393 -15.82 -32.48 -11.24
N ASP A 394 -16.90 -33.09 -10.73
CA ASP A 394 -18.27 -32.92 -11.21
C ASP A 394 -19.02 -31.77 -10.49
N GLU A 395 -20.09 -31.27 -11.12
CA GLU A 395 -20.96 -30.23 -10.54
C GLU A 395 -21.92 -30.76 -9.45
N ASN A 396 -21.95 -32.07 -9.24
CA ASN A 396 -22.82 -32.71 -8.25
C ASN A 396 -22.35 -32.45 -6.80
N PRO A 397 -23.25 -32.40 -5.80
CA PRO A 397 -22.92 -32.15 -4.39
C PRO A 397 -22.27 -33.35 -3.68
N GLN A 398 -21.59 -34.22 -4.43
CA GLN A 398 -20.84 -35.35 -3.90
C GLN A 398 -19.37 -34.95 -3.73
N PHE A 399 -18.59 -35.74 -3.00
CA PHE A 399 -17.18 -35.46 -2.75
C PHE A 399 -16.32 -36.70 -2.94
N TRP A 400 -15.06 -36.50 -3.28
CA TRP A 400 -14.07 -37.57 -3.25
C TRP A 400 -13.66 -37.85 -1.81
N GLY A 401 -13.86 -39.09 -1.36
CA GLY A 401 -13.50 -39.54 -0.02
C GLY A 401 -12.19 -40.32 -0.03
N GLY A 402 -11.05 -39.64 -0.03
CA GLY A 402 -9.72 -40.24 -0.08
C GLY A 402 -9.41 -41.12 1.12
N ARG A 403 -8.95 -42.34 0.85
CA ARG A 403 -8.49 -43.31 1.86
C ARG A 403 -7.14 -43.86 1.42
N ALA A 404 -6.12 -43.75 2.26
CA ALA A 404 -4.82 -44.30 1.91
C ALA A 404 -4.73 -45.81 2.17
N GLU A 405 -4.10 -46.55 1.25
CA GLU A 405 -3.71 -47.93 1.50
C GLU A 405 -2.55 -47.98 2.52
N ARG A 406 -2.78 -48.62 3.68
CA ARG A 406 -1.72 -48.85 4.67
C ARG A 406 -0.62 -49.76 4.10
N ARG A 407 0.57 -49.20 3.89
CA ARG A 407 1.81 -49.94 3.68
C ARG A 407 2.76 -49.70 4.86
N PRO A 408 3.21 -50.74 5.58
CA PRO A 408 4.10 -50.57 6.73
C PRO A 408 5.40 -49.86 6.33
N GLY A 409 5.71 -48.75 7.00
CA GLY A 409 6.98 -48.01 6.83
C GLY A 409 7.00 -46.98 5.69
N THR A 410 5.89 -46.75 4.99
CA THR A 410 5.78 -45.69 3.97
C THR A 410 4.66 -44.73 4.32
N ARG A 411 4.88 -43.43 4.10
CA ARG A 411 3.86 -42.41 4.29
C ARG A 411 2.68 -42.66 3.33
N PRO A 412 1.43 -42.61 3.81
CA PRO A 412 0.27 -42.66 2.93
C PRO A 412 0.26 -41.46 1.97
N GLU A 413 0.34 -41.70 0.67
CA GLU A 413 0.22 -40.67 -0.36
C GLU A 413 -1.24 -40.54 -0.77
N MET A 414 -1.85 -39.37 -0.55
CA MET A 414 -3.19 -39.08 -1.03
C MET A 414 -3.16 -38.02 -2.11
N TYR A 415 -3.66 -38.34 -3.30
CA TYR A 415 -3.65 -37.40 -4.41
C TYR A 415 -4.93 -37.44 -5.24
N LEU A 416 -5.21 -36.32 -5.89
CA LEU A 416 -6.23 -36.15 -6.92
C LEU A 416 -5.60 -35.40 -8.10
N GLY A 417 -5.89 -35.83 -9.32
CA GLY A 417 -5.27 -35.26 -10.50
C GLY A 417 -5.99 -35.56 -11.81
N VAL A 418 -5.46 -34.94 -12.86
CA VAL A 418 -5.98 -34.95 -14.23
C VAL A 418 -4.90 -35.41 -15.19
N LYS A 419 -5.30 -36.13 -16.23
CA LYS A 419 -4.49 -36.45 -17.41
C LYS A 419 -5.03 -35.67 -18.59
N LEU A 420 -4.13 -35.07 -19.35
CA LEU A 420 -4.42 -34.16 -20.45
C LEU A 420 -4.16 -34.83 -21.81
N ASP A 421 -4.89 -34.40 -22.84
CA ASP A 421 -4.68 -34.82 -24.23
C ASP A 421 -3.33 -34.35 -24.80
N ARG A 422 -2.83 -33.21 -24.31
CA ARG A 422 -1.55 -32.60 -24.69
C ARG A 422 -0.77 -32.11 -23.46
N MET A 423 0.49 -31.74 -23.64
CA MET A 423 1.25 -31.08 -22.58
C MET A 423 0.73 -29.66 -22.39
N ALA A 424 0.36 -29.31 -21.16
CA ALA A 424 -0.07 -27.96 -20.80
C ALA A 424 0.32 -27.62 -19.38
N THR A 425 0.24 -26.34 -19.03
CA THR A 425 0.50 -25.85 -17.68
C THR A 425 -0.79 -25.24 -17.12
N PRO A 426 -1.25 -25.64 -15.91
CA PRO A 426 -2.41 -25.04 -15.28
C PRO A 426 -2.18 -23.55 -15.05
N SER A 427 -3.12 -22.70 -15.46
CA SER A 427 -3.16 -21.31 -15.06
C SER A 427 -3.80 -21.11 -13.70
N ILE A 428 -4.70 -21.99 -13.30
CA ILE A 428 -5.36 -21.92 -12.00
C ILE A 428 -5.57 -23.33 -11.44
N ILE A 429 -5.41 -23.49 -10.13
CA ILE A 429 -5.82 -24.67 -9.39
C ILE A 429 -6.59 -24.20 -8.16
N THR A 430 -7.84 -24.59 -8.01
CA THR A 430 -8.67 -24.32 -6.82
C THR A 430 -9.15 -25.60 -6.17
N LEU A 431 -9.29 -25.58 -4.85
CA LEU A 431 -9.75 -26.71 -4.05
C LEU A 431 -10.82 -26.27 -3.04
N ASN A 432 -11.94 -26.98 -2.99
CA ASN A 432 -12.92 -26.87 -1.92
C ASN A 432 -12.80 -28.10 -1.03
N PRO A 433 -12.48 -27.92 0.27
CA PRO A 433 -12.47 -29.04 1.19
C PRO A 433 -13.90 -29.53 1.41
N ALA A 434 -14.08 -30.84 1.58
CA ALA A 434 -15.39 -31.35 1.97
C ALA A 434 -15.74 -30.87 3.40
N PRO A 435 -17.02 -30.68 3.75
CA PRO A 435 -17.47 -30.27 5.09
C PRO A 435 -17.33 -31.41 6.12
N THR A 436 -16.10 -31.91 6.28
CA THR A 436 -15.71 -33.00 7.17
C THR A 436 -14.42 -32.62 7.91
N LYS A 437 -14.07 -33.41 8.92
CA LYS A 437 -12.80 -33.30 9.65
C LYS A 437 -11.60 -33.94 8.94
N HIS A 438 -11.78 -34.47 7.73
CA HIS A 438 -10.74 -35.21 7.00
C HIS A 438 -10.05 -34.26 6.03
N ARG A 439 -9.10 -33.47 6.53
CA ARG A 439 -8.47 -32.39 5.77
C ARG A 439 -6.98 -32.59 5.65
N SER A 440 -6.46 -31.96 4.60
CA SER A 440 -5.04 -31.71 4.44
C SER A 440 -4.77 -30.28 4.90
N ARG A 441 -3.66 -30.04 5.61
CA ARG A 441 -3.16 -28.71 5.96
C ARG A 441 -2.19 -28.14 4.93
N MET A 442 -1.67 -29.00 4.06
CA MET A 442 -0.75 -28.60 3.00
C MET A 442 -0.86 -29.56 1.82
N VAL A 443 -0.80 -29.03 0.60
CA VAL A 443 -0.77 -29.81 -0.63
C VAL A 443 0.47 -29.47 -1.45
N LEU A 444 1.00 -30.46 -2.17
CA LEU A 444 2.01 -30.28 -3.20
C LEU A 444 1.35 -30.41 -4.56
N VAL A 445 1.54 -29.44 -5.44
CA VAL A 445 1.20 -29.58 -6.86
C VAL A 445 2.33 -30.33 -7.52
N GLN A 446 2.01 -31.40 -8.24
CA GLN A 446 2.97 -32.21 -8.96
C GLN A 446 2.58 -32.33 -10.43
N CYS A 447 3.58 -32.45 -11.28
CA CYS A 447 3.42 -32.71 -12.70
C CYS A 447 4.24 -33.91 -13.17
N SER A 448 3.78 -34.58 -14.23
CA SER A 448 4.45 -35.72 -14.85
C SER A 448 4.18 -35.78 -16.36
N ASP A 449 5.16 -36.24 -17.12
CA ASP A 449 5.05 -36.38 -18.58
C ASP A 449 4.41 -37.73 -18.98
N ASP A 450 4.57 -38.76 -18.14
CA ASP A 450 4.17 -40.14 -18.42
C ASP A 450 3.23 -40.75 -17.37
N GLY A 451 2.98 -40.03 -16.26
CA GLY A 451 2.15 -40.47 -15.15
C GLY A 451 2.86 -41.43 -14.17
N ALA A 452 4.13 -41.75 -14.41
CA ALA A 452 4.95 -42.60 -13.55
C ALA A 452 5.95 -41.76 -12.73
N ASP A 453 6.63 -40.81 -13.38
CA ASP A 453 7.66 -39.98 -12.75
C ASP A 453 7.09 -38.60 -12.40
N TRP A 454 6.82 -38.37 -11.10
CA TRP A 454 6.20 -37.15 -10.60
C TRP A 454 7.22 -36.17 -10.02
N CYS A 455 7.09 -34.90 -10.39
CA CYS A 455 7.90 -33.80 -9.85
C CYS A 455 6.99 -32.80 -9.11
N SER A 456 7.32 -32.45 -7.87
CA SER A 456 6.63 -31.38 -7.14
C SER A 456 7.09 -30.01 -7.64
N VAL A 457 6.14 -29.19 -8.08
CA VAL A 457 6.43 -27.87 -8.69
C VAL A 457 5.88 -26.69 -7.89
N PHE A 458 4.96 -26.94 -6.97
CA PHE A 458 4.39 -25.92 -6.10
C PHE A 458 3.94 -26.54 -4.78
N ALA A 459 3.82 -25.76 -3.72
CA ALA A 459 3.25 -26.18 -2.45
C ALA A 459 2.35 -25.08 -1.90
N ALA A 460 1.18 -25.44 -1.39
CA ALA A 460 0.22 -24.50 -0.82
C ALA A 460 -0.21 -24.97 0.58
N PRO A 461 -0.15 -24.13 1.62
CA PRO A 461 -0.90 -24.38 2.85
C PRO A 461 -2.40 -24.33 2.54
N LEU A 462 -3.19 -25.10 3.31
CA LEU A 462 -4.65 -25.07 3.24
C LEU A 462 -5.19 -24.49 4.55
N SER A 463 -6.12 -23.55 4.42
CA SER A 463 -6.88 -23.00 5.56
C SER A 463 -7.77 -24.08 6.18
N ALA A 464 -8.10 -23.89 7.45
CA ALA A 464 -9.15 -24.65 8.13
C ALA A 464 -10.55 -24.36 7.55
N ASP A 465 -10.73 -23.27 6.80
CA ASP A 465 -12.02 -22.83 6.27
C ASP A 465 -12.63 -23.77 5.23
N ASP A 466 -13.96 -23.77 5.16
CA ASP A 466 -14.77 -24.56 4.21
C ASP A 466 -14.91 -23.91 2.82
N GLY A 467 -14.32 -22.73 2.62
CA GLY A 467 -14.39 -21.98 1.37
C GLY A 467 -13.48 -22.55 0.28
N THR A 468 -13.70 -22.09 -0.96
CA THR A 468 -12.79 -22.34 -2.08
C THR A 468 -11.41 -21.78 -1.78
N GLN A 469 -10.41 -22.66 -1.75
CA GLN A 469 -9.02 -22.33 -1.50
C GLN A 469 -8.26 -22.26 -2.82
N MET A 470 -7.54 -21.17 -3.04
CA MET A 470 -6.68 -21.00 -4.21
C MET A 470 -5.35 -21.73 -3.97
N ILE A 471 -5.05 -22.73 -4.81
CA ILE A 471 -3.82 -23.52 -4.70
C ILE A 471 -2.73 -22.96 -5.62
N LEU A 472 -3.10 -22.62 -6.85
CA LEU A 472 -2.19 -22.06 -7.84
C LEU A 472 -2.97 -21.00 -8.62
N TYR A 473 -2.39 -19.82 -8.80
CA TYR A 473 -2.90 -18.84 -9.75
C TYR A 473 -1.73 -18.25 -10.51
N ARG A 474 -1.80 -18.30 -11.83
CA ARG A 474 -0.95 -17.55 -12.73
C ARG A 474 -1.82 -16.44 -13.31
N SER A 475 -1.32 -15.21 -13.26
CA SER A 475 -1.79 -14.15 -14.15
C SER A 475 -1.75 -14.72 -15.57
N ALA A 476 -2.94 -15.03 -16.08
CA ALA A 476 -3.11 -15.89 -17.23
C ALA A 476 -3.56 -15.08 -18.43
N GLN A 477 -2.91 -15.37 -19.55
CA GLN A 477 -3.14 -14.77 -20.84
C GLN A 477 -4.54 -15.12 -21.38
N THR A 478 -5.06 -14.26 -22.24
CA THR A 478 -6.38 -14.34 -22.87
C THR A 478 -6.68 -15.65 -23.61
N VAL A 479 -7.86 -16.26 -23.41
CA VAL A 479 -8.32 -17.45 -24.17
C VAL A 479 -8.91 -17.03 -25.51
N ARG A 480 -8.46 -17.63 -26.62
CA ARG A 480 -8.93 -17.30 -27.98
C ARG A 480 -9.73 -18.44 -28.60
N ALA A 481 -10.94 -18.16 -29.11
CA ALA A 481 -11.76 -19.11 -29.88
C ALA A 481 -12.41 -18.43 -31.11
N HIS A 482 -12.73 -19.18 -32.17
CA HIS A 482 -13.38 -18.60 -33.38
C HIS A 482 -14.79 -18.08 -33.09
N ALA A 483 -15.52 -18.73 -32.18
CA ALA A 483 -16.81 -18.25 -31.73
C ALA A 483 -17.08 -18.57 -30.26
N TRP A 484 -17.88 -17.72 -29.63
CA TRP A 484 -18.38 -17.83 -28.27
C TRP A 484 -19.89 -17.69 -28.28
N ARG A 485 -20.61 -18.48 -27.48
CA ARG A 485 -22.07 -18.47 -27.43
C ARG A 485 -22.57 -18.55 -26.01
N LEU A 486 -23.52 -17.69 -25.67
CA LEU A 486 -24.35 -17.85 -24.47
C LEU A 486 -25.62 -18.59 -24.83
N VAL A 487 -25.93 -19.66 -24.10
CA VAL A 487 -27.13 -20.49 -24.27
C VAL A 487 -27.97 -20.43 -22.98
N ALA A 488 -29.26 -20.16 -23.11
CA ALA A 488 -30.22 -20.24 -22.01
C ALA A 488 -31.26 -21.34 -22.32
N ASP A 489 -31.36 -22.33 -21.43
CA ASP A 489 -32.29 -23.45 -21.57
C ASP A 489 -33.72 -23.12 -21.10
N THR A 490 -33.86 -22.15 -20.19
CA THR A 490 -35.15 -21.64 -19.71
C THR A 490 -35.05 -20.14 -19.45
N THR A 491 -36.18 -19.45 -19.57
CA THR A 491 -36.32 -18.04 -19.20
C THR A 491 -37.47 -17.92 -18.22
N ARG A 492 -37.54 -16.83 -17.46
CA ARG A 492 -38.60 -16.66 -16.44
C ARG A 492 -40.03 -16.81 -16.99
N HIS A 493 -40.23 -16.61 -18.29
CA HIS A 493 -41.53 -16.72 -18.96
C HIS A 493 -41.55 -17.70 -20.15
N ASP A 494 -40.50 -18.51 -20.33
CA ASP A 494 -40.34 -19.59 -21.33
C ASP A 494 -40.49 -19.23 -22.83
N PHE A 495 -41.04 -18.07 -23.20
CA PHE A 495 -41.30 -17.70 -24.61
C PHE A 495 -40.39 -16.60 -25.16
N ALA A 496 -39.61 -15.92 -24.30
CA ALA A 496 -38.79 -14.77 -24.67
C ALA A 496 -37.53 -14.63 -23.81
N TRP A 497 -36.46 -14.08 -24.39
CA TRP A 497 -35.27 -13.60 -23.66
C TRP A 497 -34.87 -12.22 -24.17
N ASP A 498 -35.07 -11.18 -23.38
CA ASP A 498 -34.75 -9.82 -23.77
C ASP A 498 -33.35 -9.45 -23.24
N VAL A 499 -32.44 -9.10 -24.15
CA VAL A 499 -31.07 -8.67 -23.83
C VAL A 499 -30.86 -7.27 -24.36
N SER A 500 -30.60 -6.30 -23.48
CA SER A 500 -30.39 -4.89 -23.83
C SER A 500 -28.94 -4.61 -24.22
N ARG A 501 -27.98 -5.31 -23.60
CA ARG A 501 -26.56 -5.16 -23.95
C ARG A 501 -25.82 -6.49 -23.76
N LEU A 502 -24.96 -6.82 -24.71
CA LEU A 502 -24.02 -7.94 -24.59
C LEU A 502 -22.64 -7.52 -25.07
N ARG A 503 -21.63 -7.70 -24.22
CA ARG A 503 -20.22 -7.36 -24.54
C ARG A 503 -19.32 -8.54 -24.25
N PHE A 504 -18.45 -8.86 -25.18
CA PHE A 504 -17.36 -9.83 -25.02
C PHE A 504 -16.08 -9.02 -24.81
N LEU A 505 -15.39 -9.18 -23.67
CA LEU A 505 -14.31 -8.30 -23.22
C LEU A 505 -12.97 -9.04 -23.08
N VAL A 506 -11.88 -8.28 -23.24
CA VAL A 506 -10.50 -8.64 -22.91
C VAL A 506 -9.82 -7.42 -22.30
N ASP A 507 -9.26 -7.54 -21.10
CA ASP A 507 -8.61 -6.45 -20.35
C ASP A 507 -9.50 -5.19 -20.33
N GLY A 508 -10.80 -5.39 -20.17
CA GLY A 508 -11.80 -4.31 -20.18
C GLY A 508 -12.20 -3.79 -21.56
N SER A 509 -11.58 -4.24 -22.65
CA SER A 509 -11.86 -3.82 -24.03
C SER A 509 -12.85 -4.74 -24.74
N GLU A 510 -13.92 -4.18 -25.32
CA GLU A 510 -14.92 -4.94 -26.08
C GLU A 510 -14.37 -5.45 -27.41
N GLN A 511 -14.57 -6.74 -27.66
CA GLN A 511 -14.07 -7.42 -28.83
C GLN A 511 -15.05 -7.33 -29.98
N LYS A 512 -14.55 -6.90 -31.15
CA LYS A 512 -15.35 -6.84 -32.37
C LYS A 512 -15.71 -8.25 -32.81
N SER A 513 -17.00 -8.49 -32.96
CA SER A 513 -17.54 -9.80 -33.33
C SER A 513 -18.78 -9.69 -34.20
N GLN A 514 -18.97 -10.67 -35.07
CA GLN A 514 -20.23 -10.89 -35.78
C GLN A 514 -21.19 -11.63 -34.85
N LEU A 515 -22.37 -11.04 -34.66
CA LEU A 515 -23.40 -11.62 -33.79
C LEU A 515 -24.41 -12.44 -34.61
N SER A 516 -24.82 -13.56 -34.04
CA SER A 516 -25.99 -14.34 -34.50
C SER A 516 -26.78 -14.83 -33.29
N ALA A 517 -28.03 -15.22 -33.49
CA ALA A 517 -28.90 -15.65 -32.39
C ALA A 517 -29.92 -16.72 -32.83
N SER A 518 -30.61 -17.32 -31.87
CA SER A 518 -31.64 -18.34 -32.08
C SER A 518 -32.88 -17.83 -32.85
N GLY A 519 -33.27 -16.58 -32.62
CA GLY A 519 -34.44 -15.92 -33.24
C GLY A 519 -34.73 -14.58 -32.58
N ASP A 520 -35.66 -13.80 -33.13
CA ASP A 520 -36.05 -12.48 -32.61
C ASP A 520 -37.57 -12.20 -32.69
N ALA A 521 -38.02 -11.15 -32.00
CA ALA A 521 -39.42 -10.73 -31.90
C ALA A 521 -39.93 -9.95 -33.13
N GLY A 522 -39.15 -9.85 -34.22
CA GLY A 522 -39.50 -9.14 -35.44
C GLY A 522 -38.73 -7.81 -35.63
N PRO A 523 -39.19 -6.97 -36.58
CA PRO A 523 -38.47 -5.77 -36.98
C PRO A 523 -38.19 -4.83 -35.79
N GLY A 524 -36.92 -4.53 -35.55
CA GLY A 524 -36.48 -3.68 -34.44
C GLY A 524 -36.02 -4.43 -33.19
N PHE A 525 -35.98 -5.77 -33.19
CA PHE A 525 -35.53 -6.61 -32.06
C PHE A 525 -34.40 -7.59 -32.42
N GLY A 526 -33.66 -7.34 -33.51
CA GLY A 526 -32.59 -8.22 -33.98
C GLY A 526 -31.36 -8.23 -33.05
N VAL A 527 -30.51 -9.25 -33.18
CA VAL A 527 -29.37 -9.47 -32.27
C VAL A 527 -28.37 -8.31 -32.24
N ASP A 528 -28.17 -7.60 -33.36
CA ASP A 528 -27.25 -6.46 -33.40
C ASP A 528 -27.69 -5.30 -32.50
N ASN A 529 -28.95 -5.27 -32.07
CA ASN A 529 -29.43 -4.25 -31.14
C ASN A 529 -28.76 -4.32 -29.77
N VAL A 530 -28.20 -5.47 -29.36
CA VAL A 530 -27.43 -5.58 -28.09
C VAL A 530 -26.11 -4.79 -28.13
N LYS A 531 -25.76 -4.20 -29.29
CA LYS A 531 -24.64 -3.27 -29.47
C LYS A 531 -25.06 -1.80 -29.33
N ALA A 532 -26.35 -1.49 -29.39
CA ALA A 532 -26.87 -0.13 -29.37
C ALA A 532 -27.34 0.28 -27.97
N THR A 533 -27.22 1.57 -27.65
CA THR A 533 -27.53 2.12 -26.31
C THR A 533 -29.00 1.97 -25.91
N ASP A 534 -29.92 2.03 -26.88
CA ASP A 534 -31.38 1.94 -26.67
C ASP A 534 -32.00 0.72 -27.38
N GLY A 535 -31.16 -0.23 -27.80
CA GLY A 535 -31.58 -1.43 -28.50
C GLY A 535 -31.79 -2.60 -27.54
N ALA A 536 -32.67 -3.52 -27.92
CA ALA A 536 -32.73 -4.83 -27.28
C ALA A 536 -32.87 -5.92 -28.34
N TRP A 537 -32.22 -7.05 -28.10
CA TRP A 537 -32.57 -8.30 -28.76
C TRP A 537 -33.75 -8.91 -28.02
N GLY A 538 -34.90 -8.98 -28.70
CA GLY A 538 -36.11 -9.61 -28.18
C GLY A 538 -36.13 -11.10 -28.52
N GLY A 539 -35.24 -11.87 -27.88
CA GLY A 539 -34.89 -13.22 -28.28
C GLY A 539 -36.06 -14.20 -28.32
N ARG A 540 -36.06 -15.05 -29.35
CA ARG A 540 -36.98 -16.19 -29.49
C ARG A 540 -36.19 -17.48 -29.59
N CYS A 541 -36.79 -18.55 -29.06
CA CYS A 541 -36.17 -19.87 -29.13
C CYS A 541 -36.11 -20.36 -30.58
N ASP A 542 -35.11 -21.19 -30.85
CA ASP A 542 -35.01 -21.92 -32.12
C ASP A 542 -36.00 -23.09 -32.19
N GLU A 543 -35.93 -23.90 -33.25
CA GLU A 543 -36.79 -25.09 -33.43
C GLU A 543 -36.64 -26.14 -32.32
N GLN A 544 -35.58 -26.06 -31.52
CA GLN A 544 -35.25 -26.98 -30.42
C GLN A 544 -35.63 -26.41 -29.05
N GLY A 545 -36.12 -25.17 -29.00
CA GLY A 545 -36.55 -24.51 -27.77
C GLY A 545 -35.44 -23.77 -27.03
N GLN A 546 -34.23 -23.62 -27.60
CA GLN A 546 -33.10 -22.97 -26.94
C GLN A 546 -32.99 -21.50 -27.34
N PHE A 547 -32.63 -20.64 -26.38
CA PHE A 547 -32.23 -19.27 -26.67
C PHE A 547 -30.71 -19.17 -26.70
N TYR A 548 -30.16 -18.52 -27.72
CA TYR A 548 -28.72 -18.26 -27.73
C TYR A 548 -28.34 -16.97 -28.44
N ILE A 549 -27.21 -16.38 -28.02
CA ILE A 549 -26.50 -15.33 -28.75
C ILE A 549 -25.05 -15.79 -28.94
N THR A 550 -24.58 -15.71 -30.18
CA THR A 550 -23.24 -16.12 -30.59
C THR A 550 -22.45 -14.91 -31.06
N ALA A 551 -21.23 -14.75 -30.58
CA ALA A 551 -20.21 -13.86 -31.12
C ALA A 551 -19.15 -14.67 -31.84
N SER A 552 -18.82 -14.29 -33.08
CA SER A 552 -17.80 -14.97 -33.88
C SER A 552 -16.84 -14.01 -34.54
N ASP A 553 -15.58 -14.42 -34.66
CA ASP A 553 -14.54 -13.74 -35.42
C ASP A 553 -13.68 -14.81 -36.16
N PRO A 554 -13.62 -14.78 -37.50
CA PRO A 554 -12.73 -15.65 -38.28
C PRO A 554 -11.24 -15.56 -37.91
N ALA A 555 -10.79 -14.48 -37.27
CA ALA A 555 -9.42 -14.33 -36.78
C ALA A 555 -9.19 -14.93 -35.37
N GLY A 556 -10.26 -15.40 -34.72
CA GLY A 556 -10.28 -15.81 -33.32
C GLY A 556 -10.56 -14.64 -32.39
N LEU A 557 -11.59 -14.78 -31.57
CA LEU A 557 -12.04 -13.85 -30.56
C LEU A 557 -11.40 -14.20 -29.20
N PRO A 558 -10.45 -13.41 -28.69
CA PRO A 558 -9.97 -13.56 -27.33
C PRO A 558 -11.07 -13.14 -26.34
N LEU A 559 -11.12 -13.74 -25.16
CA LEU A 559 -12.15 -13.46 -24.16
C LEU A 559 -11.62 -13.68 -22.74
N ASP A 560 -11.95 -12.79 -21.82
CA ASP A 560 -11.76 -12.97 -20.37
C ASP A 560 -13.03 -12.69 -19.53
N ARG A 561 -13.93 -11.87 -20.06
CA ARG A 561 -15.16 -11.42 -19.38
C ARG A 561 -16.28 -11.17 -20.39
N ILE A 562 -17.51 -11.38 -19.95
CA ILE A 562 -18.72 -11.00 -20.69
C ILE A 562 -19.55 -10.06 -19.81
N VAL A 563 -20.12 -9.02 -20.38
CA VAL A 563 -21.17 -8.21 -19.72
C VAL A 563 -22.50 -8.53 -20.39
N LEU A 564 -23.44 -9.07 -19.63
CA LEU A 564 -24.80 -9.44 -20.06
C LEU A 564 -25.82 -8.57 -19.34
N GLU A 565 -26.49 -7.68 -20.05
CA GLU A 565 -27.59 -6.86 -19.54
C GLU A 565 -28.93 -7.39 -20.07
N GLN A 566 -29.78 -7.85 -19.15
CA GLN A 566 -31.05 -8.49 -19.45
C GLN A 566 -32.23 -7.56 -19.12
N GLY A 567 -33.34 -7.70 -19.84
CA GLY A 567 -34.57 -7.00 -19.53
C GLY A 567 -35.17 -7.41 -18.18
N HIS A 568 -36.08 -6.61 -17.65
CA HIS A 568 -36.74 -6.90 -16.37
C HIS A 568 -37.87 -7.93 -16.46
N ASP A 569 -38.54 -7.97 -17.61
CA ASP A 569 -39.70 -8.83 -17.83
C ASP A 569 -39.28 -10.23 -18.31
N HIS A 570 -38.55 -10.34 -19.43
CA HIS A 570 -38.12 -11.64 -19.98
C HIS A 570 -36.60 -11.79 -19.89
N TRP A 571 -36.12 -12.62 -18.96
CA TRP A 571 -34.68 -12.81 -18.71
C TRP A 571 -34.34 -14.26 -18.32
N ALA A 572 -33.07 -14.63 -18.45
CA ALA A 572 -32.54 -15.96 -18.17
C ALA A 572 -31.89 -16.02 -16.78
N PRO A 573 -32.34 -16.91 -15.87
CA PRO A 573 -31.74 -17.10 -14.55
C PRO A 573 -30.38 -17.80 -14.56
N ALA A 574 -30.07 -18.45 -15.67
CA ALA A 574 -28.78 -19.08 -15.89
C ALA A 574 -28.45 -19.11 -17.39
N VAL A 575 -27.16 -19.05 -17.71
CA VAL A 575 -26.66 -19.23 -19.07
C VAL A 575 -25.43 -20.14 -19.07
N MET A 576 -25.30 -20.94 -20.12
CA MET A 576 -24.08 -21.69 -20.42
C MET A 576 -23.24 -20.88 -21.42
N LEU A 577 -21.99 -20.61 -21.09
CA LEU A 577 -21.00 -20.12 -22.05
C LEU A 577 -20.37 -21.31 -22.76
N GLU A 578 -20.42 -21.28 -24.08
CA GLU A 578 -19.82 -22.26 -24.96
C GLU A 578 -18.85 -21.58 -25.91
N ARG A 579 -17.88 -22.34 -26.41
CA ARG A 579 -16.95 -21.91 -27.46
C ARG A 579 -16.94 -22.89 -28.62
N SER A 580 -16.54 -22.39 -29.78
CA SER A 580 -16.33 -23.21 -30.97
C SER A 580 -15.03 -22.84 -31.67
N GLY A 581 -14.25 -23.87 -32.01
CA GLY A 581 -13.03 -23.74 -32.79
C GLY A 581 -13.28 -23.68 -34.31
N ASP A 582 -14.46 -24.10 -34.78
CA ASP A 582 -14.79 -24.22 -36.21
C ASP A 582 -16.16 -23.61 -36.58
N GLY A 583 -16.90 -23.09 -35.60
CA GLY A 583 -18.24 -22.55 -35.76
C GLY A 583 -19.33 -23.61 -35.95
N GLN A 584 -19.01 -24.91 -35.82
CA GLN A 584 -19.94 -26.02 -36.02
C GLN A 584 -20.10 -26.87 -34.76
N GLN A 585 -18.98 -27.22 -34.09
CA GLN A 585 -18.99 -27.96 -32.84
C GLN A 585 -18.81 -27.02 -31.65
N TRP A 586 -19.69 -27.14 -30.66
CA TRP A 586 -19.71 -26.30 -29.46
C TRP A 586 -19.24 -27.10 -28.26
N HIS A 587 -18.40 -26.47 -27.44
CA HIS A 587 -17.90 -27.02 -26.18
C HIS A 587 -18.29 -26.09 -25.04
N SER A 588 -18.92 -26.62 -24.01
CA SER A 588 -19.23 -25.88 -22.79
C SER A 588 -17.94 -25.44 -22.10
N VAL A 589 -17.90 -24.17 -21.72
CA VAL A 589 -16.75 -23.54 -21.04
C VAL A 589 -17.10 -23.29 -19.59
N ARG A 590 -18.24 -22.64 -19.33
CA ARG A 590 -18.65 -22.29 -17.97
C ARG A 590 -20.14 -22.04 -17.88
N ARG A 591 -20.76 -22.54 -16.82
CA ARG A 591 -22.14 -22.22 -16.45
C ARG A 591 -22.17 -21.01 -15.51
N PHE A 592 -23.11 -20.10 -15.74
CA PHE A 592 -23.41 -18.99 -14.85
C PHE A 592 -24.85 -19.14 -14.35
N ASP A 593 -25.02 -19.31 -13.05
CA ASP A 593 -26.32 -19.40 -12.37
C ASP A 593 -26.57 -18.13 -11.53
N GLU A 594 -27.78 -18.02 -10.96
CA GLU A 594 -28.22 -16.88 -10.13
C GLU A 594 -28.13 -15.51 -10.82
N LEU A 595 -28.30 -15.49 -12.14
CA LEU A 595 -28.39 -14.22 -12.85
C LEU A 595 -29.61 -13.43 -12.38
N ALA A 596 -29.60 -12.13 -12.62
CA ALA A 596 -30.69 -11.23 -12.31
C ALA A 596 -31.08 -10.41 -13.56
N PRO A 597 -32.29 -9.84 -13.60
CA PRO A 597 -32.59 -8.80 -14.58
C PRO A 597 -31.64 -7.60 -14.37
N GLY A 598 -31.31 -6.88 -15.44
CA GLY A 598 -30.27 -5.85 -15.42
C GLY A 598 -28.89 -6.41 -15.72
N ARG A 599 -27.84 -5.73 -15.24
CA ARG A 599 -26.44 -6.01 -15.60
C ARG A 599 -25.86 -7.18 -14.81
N ASN A 600 -25.30 -8.14 -15.53
CA ASN A 600 -24.56 -9.29 -15.02
C ASN A 600 -23.15 -9.29 -15.62
N GLU A 601 -22.12 -9.48 -14.79
CA GLU A 601 -20.75 -9.68 -15.26
C GLU A 601 -20.37 -11.16 -15.14
N LEU A 602 -20.06 -11.78 -16.28
CA LEU A 602 -19.76 -13.18 -16.41
C LEU A 602 -18.27 -13.34 -16.72
N PHE A 603 -17.47 -13.59 -15.71
CA PHE A 603 -16.02 -13.79 -15.88
C PHE A 603 -15.75 -15.21 -16.39
N LEU A 604 -14.81 -15.39 -17.32
CA LEU A 604 -14.46 -16.72 -17.80
C LEU A 604 -13.78 -17.55 -16.72
N TYR A 605 -13.04 -16.88 -15.84
CA TYR A 605 -12.37 -17.47 -14.69
C TYR A 605 -13.06 -17.05 -13.40
N GLU A 606 -13.01 -17.89 -12.37
CA GLU A 606 -13.43 -17.47 -11.03
C GLU A 606 -12.55 -16.29 -10.60
N GLN A 607 -13.18 -15.11 -10.40
CA GLN A 607 -12.61 -14.13 -9.48
C GLN A 607 -12.33 -14.84 -8.15
N PRO A 608 -11.27 -14.50 -7.40
CA PRO A 608 -11.24 -14.80 -5.97
C PRO A 608 -12.61 -14.40 -5.42
N PRO A 609 -13.28 -15.25 -4.63
CA PRO A 609 -14.68 -15.03 -4.28
C PRO A 609 -14.85 -13.59 -3.80
N ALA A 610 -15.66 -12.82 -4.52
CA ALA A 610 -16.28 -11.66 -3.92
C ALA A 610 -16.97 -12.18 -2.66
N TRP A 611 -16.59 -11.62 -1.52
CA TRP A 611 -17.10 -12.01 -0.22
C TRP A 611 -18.62 -12.06 -0.33
N LYS A 612 -19.20 -13.26 -0.18
CA LYS A 612 -20.64 -13.38 0.02
C LYS A 612 -20.92 -12.63 1.30
N GLN A 613 -21.53 -11.45 1.19
CA GLN A 613 -22.11 -10.78 2.34
C GLN A 613 -22.95 -11.81 3.11
N PRO A 614 -22.81 -11.92 4.44
CA PRO A 614 -23.68 -12.75 5.23
C PRO A 614 -25.14 -12.42 4.90
N ARG A 615 -25.92 -13.45 4.60
CA ARG A 615 -27.37 -13.37 4.37
C ARG A 615 -28.10 -13.13 5.70
N THR A 616 -27.78 -12.03 6.36
CA THR A 616 -28.59 -11.33 7.35
C THR A 616 -27.94 -9.96 7.50
N ALA A 617 -28.62 -8.91 7.05
CA ALA A 617 -28.20 -7.55 7.34
C ALA A 617 -28.03 -7.40 8.86
N PRO A 618 -26.84 -7.01 9.36
CA PRO A 618 -26.73 -6.50 10.72
C PRO A 618 -27.56 -5.22 10.78
N THR A 619 -28.30 -5.04 11.87
CA THR A 619 -29.00 -3.80 12.15
C THR A 619 -28.02 -2.62 12.17
N ALA A 620 -28.49 -1.44 11.77
CA ALA A 620 -27.70 -0.20 11.64
C ALA A 620 -26.85 0.15 12.88
N GLU A 621 -27.19 -0.38 14.05
CA GLU A 621 -26.44 -0.18 15.31
C GLU A 621 -25.17 -1.05 15.44
N ALA A 622 -25.00 -2.08 14.61
CA ALA A 622 -23.80 -2.94 14.60
C ALA A 622 -22.78 -2.55 13.52
N GLN A 623 -23.11 -1.59 12.64
CA GLN A 623 -22.16 -1.03 11.67
C GLN A 623 -21.26 0.03 12.29
N ASP A 624 -21.68 0.66 13.38
CA ASP A 624 -20.95 1.76 14.03
C ASP A 624 -19.90 1.28 15.06
N ALA A 625 -19.99 0.04 15.57
CA ALA A 625 -19.10 -0.46 16.64
C ALA A 625 -17.83 -1.20 16.15
N VAL A 626 -17.77 -1.64 14.88
CA VAL A 626 -16.62 -2.37 14.32
C VAL A 626 -15.64 -1.43 13.60
N ALA A 627 -16.00 -0.15 13.46
CA ALA A 627 -15.20 0.86 12.75
C ALA A 627 -14.05 1.46 13.57
N GLU A 628 -13.89 1.14 14.85
CA GLU A 628 -13.05 1.96 15.75
C GLU A 628 -11.77 1.33 16.33
N SER A 629 -11.29 0.14 15.91
CA SER A 629 -10.06 -0.43 16.55
C SER A 629 -8.95 -0.98 15.65
N LEU A 630 -8.69 -0.36 14.49
CA LEU A 630 -7.46 -0.59 13.74
C LEU A 630 -7.02 0.74 13.12
N THR A 631 -6.04 1.44 13.71
CA THR A 631 -5.41 2.55 12.98
C THR A 631 -4.33 1.98 12.06
N ASP A 632 -4.82 1.41 10.95
CA ASP A 632 -4.22 1.65 9.64
C ASP A 632 -3.86 3.16 9.59
N PRO A 633 -2.62 3.56 9.25
CA PRO A 633 -2.31 4.99 9.07
C PRO A 633 -3.22 5.68 8.04
N PHE A 634 -4.04 4.90 7.30
CA PHE A 634 -5.05 5.32 6.34
C PHE A 634 -6.43 4.70 6.63
N ALA A 635 -6.78 4.48 7.91
CA ALA A 635 -8.09 3.95 8.30
C ALA A 635 -9.24 4.73 7.69
N ASP A 636 -9.07 6.06 7.55
CA ASP A 636 -9.91 6.90 6.70
C ASP A 636 -9.30 6.98 5.29
N ARG A 637 -9.94 6.32 4.32
CA ARG A 637 -9.55 6.31 2.91
C ARG A 637 -10.40 7.25 2.05
N ARG A 638 -11.11 8.21 2.67
CA ARG A 638 -11.95 9.14 1.92
C ARG A 638 -11.11 9.99 0.98
N VAL A 639 -11.55 10.08 -0.27
CA VAL A 639 -10.90 10.89 -1.31
C VAL A 639 -11.87 11.97 -1.73
N LEU A 640 -11.47 13.23 -1.57
CA LEU A 640 -12.15 14.35 -2.19
C LEU A 640 -11.70 14.47 -3.65
N VAL A 641 -12.61 14.29 -4.58
CA VAL A 641 -12.40 14.53 -6.01
C VAL A 641 -12.91 15.92 -6.37
N THR A 642 -12.01 16.82 -6.78
CA THR A 642 -12.37 18.18 -7.21
C THR A 642 -12.41 18.30 -8.72
N ILE A 643 -13.49 18.91 -9.24
CA ILE A 643 -13.71 19.07 -10.68
C ILE A 643 -14.22 20.48 -10.99
N ALA A 644 -13.49 21.22 -11.83
CA ALA A 644 -13.99 22.46 -12.43
C ALA A 644 -14.48 22.15 -13.86
N ALA A 645 -15.79 22.26 -14.10
CA ALA A 645 -16.41 21.91 -15.38
C ALA A 645 -17.00 23.16 -16.04
N TYR A 646 -16.32 23.69 -17.07
CA TYR A 646 -16.82 24.82 -17.86
C TYR A 646 -17.52 24.33 -19.11
N ARG A 647 -18.86 24.35 -19.09
CA ARG A 647 -19.74 23.91 -20.19
C ARG A 647 -19.36 22.54 -20.75
N ASP A 648 -18.81 21.67 -19.91
CA ASP A 648 -18.30 20.39 -20.33
C ASP A 648 -19.36 19.30 -20.09
N PRO A 649 -19.94 18.70 -21.14
CA PRO A 649 -20.92 17.63 -20.98
C PRO A 649 -20.27 16.32 -20.51
N ASP A 650 -18.95 16.15 -20.64
CA ASP A 650 -18.26 14.92 -20.28
C ASP A 650 -18.02 14.78 -18.76
N VAL A 651 -18.30 15.84 -17.98
CA VAL A 651 -18.21 15.82 -16.50
C VAL A 651 -19.02 14.66 -15.90
N ALA A 652 -20.18 14.34 -16.47
CA ALA A 652 -20.99 13.21 -16.03
C ALA A 652 -20.28 11.87 -16.27
N ASN A 653 -19.59 11.72 -17.40
CA ASN A 653 -18.86 10.51 -17.72
C ASN A 653 -17.58 10.37 -16.88
N THR A 654 -16.96 11.50 -16.51
CA THR A 654 -15.83 11.54 -15.57
C THR A 654 -16.25 11.06 -14.19
N VAL A 655 -17.35 11.59 -13.64
CA VAL A 655 -17.92 11.13 -12.37
C VAL A 655 -18.31 9.65 -12.43
N ALA A 656 -19.01 9.25 -13.49
CA ALA A 656 -19.41 7.86 -13.66
C ALA A 656 -18.21 6.91 -13.76
N SER A 657 -17.15 7.31 -14.46
CA SER A 657 -15.91 6.53 -14.55
C SER A 657 -15.19 6.45 -13.20
N ALA A 658 -15.09 7.56 -12.45
CA ALA A 658 -14.46 7.58 -11.15
C ALA A 658 -15.17 6.62 -10.18
N LEU A 659 -16.50 6.70 -10.10
CA LEU A 659 -17.30 5.82 -9.24
C LEU A 659 -17.24 4.36 -9.69
N ALA A 660 -17.39 4.08 -10.99
CA ALA A 660 -17.44 2.71 -11.50
C ALA A 660 -16.09 1.98 -11.38
N GLN A 661 -14.99 2.72 -11.32
CA GLN A 661 -13.65 2.17 -11.29
C GLN A 661 -13.00 2.25 -9.91
N ALA A 662 -13.62 2.92 -8.92
CA ALA A 662 -13.11 2.92 -7.55
C ALA A 662 -13.28 1.54 -6.89
N ALA A 663 -12.35 1.16 -6.01
CA ALA A 663 -12.49 0.00 -5.14
C ALA A 663 -13.52 0.26 -4.04
N TYR A 664 -13.56 1.49 -3.52
CA TYR A 664 -14.47 1.94 -2.46
C TYR A 664 -15.22 3.21 -2.90
N PRO A 665 -16.19 3.10 -3.83
CA PRO A 665 -16.93 4.27 -4.34
C PRO A 665 -17.67 5.05 -3.25
N GLU A 666 -18.02 4.42 -2.13
CA GLU A 666 -18.62 5.06 -0.94
C GLU A 666 -17.66 6.03 -0.22
N HIS A 667 -16.34 5.88 -0.39
CA HIS A 667 -15.32 6.76 0.18
C HIS A 667 -14.97 7.95 -0.74
N VAL A 668 -15.54 8.00 -1.94
CA VAL A 668 -15.26 9.07 -2.90
C VAL A 668 -16.31 10.17 -2.77
N ARG A 669 -15.89 11.37 -2.35
CA ARG A 669 -16.70 12.58 -2.31
C ARG A 669 -16.33 13.50 -3.48
N PHE A 670 -17.30 14.15 -4.09
CA PHE A 670 -17.10 15.06 -5.21
C PHE A 670 -17.41 16.50 -4.83
N ALA A 671 -16.47 17.41 -5.09
CA ALA A 671 -16.71 18.85 -5.08
C ALA A 671 -16.60 19.38 -6.52
N ILE A 672 -17.73 19.78 -7.11
CA ILE A 672 -17.83 20.13 -8.52
C ILE A 672 -18.26 21.58 -8.66
N CYS A 673 -17.46 22.41 -9.32
CA CYS A 673 -17.89 23.72 -9.79
C CYS A 673 -18.43 23.57 -11.22
N HIS A 674 -19.75 23.41 -11.32
CA HIS A 674 -20.47 23.16 -12.57
C HIS A 674 -20.87 24.47 -13.22
N GLN A 675 -20.06 24.95 -14.16
CA GLN A 675 -20.29 26.21 -14.87
C GLN A 675 -21.08 25.92 -16.14
N PHE A 676 -22.41 26.03 -16.07
CA PHE A 676 -23.32 25.43 -17.05
C PHE A 676 -23.92 26.42 -18.04
N ASP A 677 -24.28 25.90 -19.21
CA ASP A 677 -25.20 26.56 -20.14
C ASP A 677 -26.50 25.75 -20.26
N GLN A 678 -27.37 26.10 -21.21
CA GLN A 678 -28.63 25.39 -21.40
C GLN A 678 -28.45 23.90 -21.78
N GLN A 679 -27.34 23.53 -22.43
CA GLN A 679 -27.08 22.16 -22.87
C GLN A 679 -26.48 21.30 -21.76
N THR A 680 -25.66 21.89 -20.89
CA THR A 680 -24.97 21.16 -19.81
C THR A 680 -25.65 21.28 -18.45
N GLN A 681 -26.67 22.12 -18.29
CA GLN A 681 -27.34 22.36 -17.00
C GLN A 681 -27.73 21.08 -16.26
N SER A 682 -28.28 20.09 -16.96
CA SER A 682 -28.85 18.88 -16.36
C SER A 682 -27.92 17.67 -16.31
N VAL A 683 -26.65 17.79 -16.75
CA VAL A 683 -25.77 16.60 -16.91
C VAL A 683 -25.39 15.95 -15.59
N LEU A 684 -25.49 16.68 -14.48
CA LEU A 684 -25.20 16.18 -13.13
C LEU A 684 -26.47 15.89 -12.30
N ASP A 685 -27.67 16.07 -12.86
CA ASP A 685 -28.92 16.02 -12.09
C ASP A 685 -29.13 14.70 -11.33
N GLN A 686 -28.61 13.60 -11.87
CA GLN A 686 -28.70 12.27 -11.26
C GLN A 686 -27.99 12.14 -9.90
N TRP A 687 -27.10 13.08 -9.55
CA TRP A 687 -26.37 13.08 -8.28
C TRP A 687 -26.79 14.21 -7.33
N ASN A 688 -27.80 15.02 -7.66
CA ASN A 688 -28.23 16.15 -6.83
C ASN A 688 -28.67 15.73 -5.41
N ASP A 689 -29.21 14.51 -5.26
CA ASP A 689 -29.69 13.98 -3.98
C ASP A 689 -28.67 13.05 -3.30
N ASP A 690 -27.48 12.85 -3.87
CA ASP A 690 -26.45 11.99 -3.31
C ASP A 690 -25.56 12.79 -2.33
N PRO A 691 -25.47 12.40 -1.05
CA PRO A 691 -24.73 13.15 -0.03
C PRO A 691 -23.22 13.22 -0.29
N ARG A 692 -22.67 12.37 -1.16
CA ARG A 692 -21.26 12.42 -1.58
C ARG A 692 -20.98 13.55 -2.57
N PHE A 693 -21.98 14.32 -2.99
CA PHE A 693 -21.83 15.34 -4.02
C PHE A 693 -22.07 16.73 -3.44
N SER A 694 -21.11 17.62 -3.68
CA SER A 694 -21.26 19.05 -3.47
C SER A 694 -21.12 19.73 -4.84
N ILE A 695 -22.27 20.01 -5.44
CA ILE A 695 -22.38 20.58 -6.78
C ILE A 695 -22.67 22.07 -6.64
N ASP A 696 -21.65 22.86 -6.90
CA ASP A 696 -21.73 24.31 -6.99
C ASP A 696 -22.06 24.72 -8.42
N ALA A 697 -23.36 24.84 -8.69
CA ALA A 697 -23.90 25.15 -10.01
C ALA A 697 -23.90 26.67 -10.27
N VAL A 698 -23.16 27.09 -11.29
CA VAL A 698 -22.99 28.50 -11.69
C VAL A 698 -23.33 28.67 -13.17
N PRO A 699 -24.17 29.61 -13.59
CA PRO A 699 -24.31 29.92 -15.02
C PRO A 699 -22.97 30.36 -15.62
N HIS A 700 -22.56 29.83 -16.77
CA HIS A 700 -21.23 30.08 -17.35
C HIS A 700 -20.92 31.56 -17.57
N GLU A 701 -21.93 32.41 -17.79
CA GLU A 701 -21.80 33.86 -17.92
C GLU A 701 -21.32 34.55 -16.63
N GLN A 702 -21.45 33.87 -15.49
CA GLN A 702 -20.98 34.34 -14.17
C GLN A 702 -19.65 33.73 -13.77
N SER A 703 -19.06 32.86 -14.59
CA SER A 703 -17.72 32.33 -14.33
C SER A 703 -16.67 33.43 -14.38
N GLU A 704 -15.66 33.32 -13.52
CA GLU A 704 -14.48 34.18 -13.54
C GLU A 704 -13.20 33.45 -14.01
N GLY A 705 -13.32 32.19 -14.45
CA GLY A 705 -12.22 31.40 -15.00
C GLY A 705 -11.90 30.13 -14.22
N CYS A 706 -10.88 29.41 -14.71
CA CYS A 706 -10.54 28.07 -14.21
C CYS A 706 -10.07 28.09 -12.75
N CYS A 707 -9.15 28.99 -12.38
CA CYS A 707 -8.62 29.03 -11.02
C CYS A 707 -9.68 29.51 -10.00
N TRP A 708 -10.59 30.39 -10.41
CA TRP A 708 -11.77 30.75 -9.61
C TRP A 708 -12.69 29.55 -9.37
N ALA A 709 -12.94 28.73 -10.39
CA ALA A 709 -13.76 27.53 -10.25
C ALA A 709 -13.09 26.47 -9.35
N ARG A 710 -11.79 26.23 -9.53
CA ARG A 710 -11.01 25.32 -8.66
C ARG A 710 -10.94 25.82 -7.22
N HIS A 711 -10.83 27.13 -7.00
CA HIS A 711 -10.96 27.74 -5.67
C HIS A 711 -12.30 27.39 -5.01
N ARG A 712 -13.41 27.48 -5.73
CA ARG A 712 -14.74 27.12 -5.21
C ARG A 712 -14.89 25.64 -4.88
N THR A 713 -14.15 24.76 -5.57
CA THR A 713 -14.09 23.34 -5.17
C THR A 713 -13.26 23.12 -3.90
N PHE A 714 -12.14 23.85 -3.74
CA PHE A 714 -11.31 23.75 -2.53
C PHE A 714 -12.01 24.25 -1.27
N GLU A 715 -12.87 25.28 -1.38
CA GLU A 715 -13.66 25.79 -0.25
C GLU A 715 -14.76 24.79 0.20
N GLN A 716 -14.97 23.69 -0.52
CA GLN A 716 -15.88 22.60 -0.13
C GLN A 716 -15.15 21.43 0.56
N TYR A 717 -13.85 21.57 0.80
CA TYR A 717 -13.04 20.61 1.55
C TYR A 717 -13.57 20.46 2.98
N ASP A 718 -13.78 19.21 3.41
CA ASP A 718 -14.40 18.84 4.69
C ASP A 718 -13.57 17.77 5.41
N ASP A 719 -12.27 18.07 5.56
CA ASP A 719 -11.30 17.24 6.27
C ASP A 719 -11.10 15.83 5.68
N GLU A 720 -11.35 15.63 4.39
CA GLU A 720 -10.96 14.40 3.72
C GLU A 720 -9.43 14.18 3.82
N PRO A 721 -8.96 12.94 4.03
CA PRO A 721 -7.54 12.63 4.17
C PRO A 721 -6.79 12.75 2.84
N TYR A 722 -7.46 12.50 1.71
CA TYR A 722 -6.87 12.58 0.37
C TYR A 722 -7.63 13.54 -0.54
N LEU A 723 -6.89 14.18 -1.44
CA LEU A 723 -7.40 15.02 -2.51
C LEU A 723 -6.96 14.43 -3.85
N LEU A 724 -7.91 14.32 -4.78
CA LEU A 724 -7.64 14.15 -6.19
C LEU A 724 -8.27 15.31 -6.98
N GLN A 725 -7.45 16.15 -7.62
CA GLN A 725 -7.92 17.13 -8.59
C GLN A 725 -7.83 16.57 -10.01
N VAL A 726 -8.92 16.64 -10.77
CA VAL A 726 -8.98 16.23 -12.19
C VAL A 726 -9.74 17.23 -13.06
N ASP A 727 -9.49 17.15 -14.36
CA ASP A 727 -10.29 17.87 -15.36
C ASP A 727 -11.61 17.13 -15.66
N ALA A 728 -12.59 17.86 -16.20
CA ALA A 728 -13.96 17.39 -16.38
C ALA A 728 -14.14 16.28 -17.42
N HIS A 729 -13.09 15.93 -18.17
CA HIS A 729 -13.09 14.93 -19.25
C HIS A 729 -11.96 13.90 -19.02
N THR A 730 -12.08 13.20 -17.90
CA THR A 730 -11.10 12.25 -17.38
C THR A 730 -11.72 10.84 -17.32
N ARG A 731 -10.91 9.80 -17.53
CA ARG A 731 -11.29 8.40 -17.34
C ARG A 731 -10.32 7.71 -16.40
N PHE A 732 -10.84 6.75 -15.64
CA PHE A 732 -10.12 6.15 -14.52
C PHE A 732 -9.78 4.69 -14.77
N ALA A 733 -8.62 4.26 -14.26
CA ALA A 733 -8.25 2.86 -14.19
C ALA A 733 -9.02 2.15 -13.07
N ALA A 734 -9.17 0.84 -13.18
CA ALA A 734 -9.75 0.04 -12.10
C ALA A 734 -8.96 0.19 -10.79
N ARG A 735 -9.67 0.29 -9.67
CA ARG A 735 -9.12 0.49 -8.32
C ARG A 735 -8.21 1.71 -8.19
N TRP A 736 -8.49 2.78 -8.94
CA TRP A 736 -7.62 3.98 -8.96
C TRP A 736 -7.43 4.60 -7.58
N ASP A 737 -8.46 4.59 -6.74
CA ASP A 737 -8.51 5.18 -5.40
C ASP A 737 -7.44 4.56 -4.49
N VAL A 738 -7.48 3.24 -4.35
CA VAL A 738 -6.49 2.52 -3.53
C VAL A 738 -5.10 2.56 -4.13
N ARG A 739 -4.99 2.49 -5.47
CA ARG A 739 -3.69 2.49 -6.15
C ARG A 739 -3.01 3.85 -6.07
N PHE A 740 -3.76 4.95 -6.14
CA PHE A 740 -3.21 6.28 -5.89
C PHE A 740 -2.78 6.46 -4.44
N ILE A 741 -3.56 5.96 -3.47
CA ILE A 741 -3.17 5.97 -2.05
C ILE A 741 -1.88 5.17 -1.86
N GLU A 742 -1.87 3.89 -2.22
CA GLU A 742 -0.68 3.01 -2.11
C GLU A 742 0.56 3.65 -2.74
N MET A 743 0.39 4.23 -3.93
CA MET A 743 1.47 4.93 -4.62
C MET A 743 1.96 6.18 -3.88
N LEU A 744 1.04 7.01 -3.37
CA LEU A 744 1.38 8.21 -2.61
C LEU A 744 2.14 7.84 -1.33
N GLU A 745 1.69 6.80 -0.64
CA GLU A 745 2.29 6.34 0.62
C GLU A 745 3.65 5.65 0.41
N SER A 746 3.88 5.02 -0.74
CA SER A 746 5.18 4.44 -1.09
C SER A 746 6.33 5.47 -1.21
N THR A 747 6.00 6.77 -1.35
CA THR A 747 7.01 7.83 -1.47
C THR A 747 7.82 8.08 -0.19
N ASN A 748 7.29 7.66 0.98
CA ASN A 748 7.85 7.92 2.31
C ASN A 748 8.09 9.42 2.64
N ALA A 749 7.54 10.36 1.86
CA ALA A 749 7.61 11.78 2.17
C ALA A 749 6.47 12.19 3.11
N ASP A 750 6.71 13.17 3.99
CA ASP A 750 5.70 13.63 4.97
C ASP A 750 4.49 14.28 4.28
N LEU A 751 4.74 15.08 3.24
CA LEU A 751 3.73 15.78 2.44
C LEU A 751 3.93 15.48 0.94
N PRO A 752 3.61 14.26 0.48
CA PRO A 752 3.82 13.86 -0.90
C PRO A 752 2.73 14.41 -1.81
N LEU A 753 3.07 14.69 -3.06
CA LEU A 753 2.13 15.09 -4.11
C LEU A 753 2.49 14.38 -5.41
N LEU A 754 1.58 13.54 -5.91
CA LEU A 754 1.68 12.88 -7.21
C LEU A 754 1.04 13.76 -8.30
N THR A 755 1.79 14.02 -9.37
CA THR A 755 1.35 14.87 -10.48
C THR A 755 2.07 14.53 -11.78
N THR A 756 1.34 14.51 -12.88
CA THR A 756 1.87 14.40 -14.24
C THR A 756 0.79 14.81 -15.24
N TYR A 757 1.12 14.89 -16.53
CA TYR A 757 0.10 14.93 -17.57
C TYR A 757 -0.40 13.51 -17.84
N PRO A 758 -1.72 13.25 -17.66
CA PRO A 758 -2.29 11.95 -17.96
C PRO A 758 -2.06 11.56 -19.43
N PRO A 759 -1.90 10.27 -19.76
CA PRO A 759 -2.00 9.82 -21.15
C PRO A 759 -3.34 10.20 -21.79
N SER A 760 -3.35 10.34 -23.11
CA SER A 760 -4.58 10.69 -23.84
C SER A 760 -5.55 9.51 -23.95
N PHE A 761 -6.84 9.78 -23.91
CA PHE A 761 -7.82 8.92 -24.59
C PHE A 761 -8.47 9.69 -25.74
N SER A 762 -8.96 8.97 -26.73
CA SER A 762 -9.78 9.53 -27.81
C SER A 762 -11.14 8.85 -27.85
N ILE A 763 -12.14 9.56 -28.36
CA ILE A 763 -13.45 8.99 -28.65
C ILE A 763 -13.48 8.71 -30.15
N SER A 764 -13.61 7.44 -30.52
CA SER A 764 -13.67 7.03 -31.92
C SER A 764 -14.93 7.58 -32.61
N SER A 765 -14.98 7.53 -33.93
CA SER A 765 -16.19 7.92 -34.67
C SER A 765 -17.43 7.08 -34.32
N ALA A 766 -17.25 5.95 -33.66
CA ALA A 766 -18.33 5.09 -33.15
C ALA A 766 -18.73 5.39 -31.70
N GLY A 767 -18.09 6.38 -31.05
CA GLY A 767 -18.32 6.73 -29.64
C GLY A 767 -17.57 5.85 -28.64
N GLU A 768 -16.66 4.98 -29.11
CA GLU A 768 -15.86 4.11 -28.24
C GLU A 768 -14.66 4.87 -27.67
N ILE A 769 -14.33 4.62 -26.41
CA ILE A 769 -13.14 5.19 -25.76
C ILE A 769 -11.93 4.35 -26.15
N GLU A 770 -10.94 4.99 -26.76
CA GLU A 770 -9.65 4.41 -27.12
C GLU A 770 -8.56 5.05 -26.25
N TYR A 771 -8.02 4.28 -25.30
CA TYR A 771 -6.95 4.71 -24.42
C TYR A 771 -5.59 4.65 -25.13
N ASP A 772 -4.76 5.68 -24.99
CA ASP A 772 -3.36 5.59 -25.39
C ASP A 772 -2.58 4.81 -24.32
N LEU A 773 -2.35 3.53 -24.60
CA LEU A 773 -1.55 2.62 -23.76
C LEU A 773 -0.08 2.57 -24.19
N LYS A 774 0.30 3.26 -25.28
CA LYS A 774 1.69 3.26 -25.79
C LYS A 774 2.53 4.30 -25.08
N VAL A 775 1.89 5.36 -24.63
CA VAL A 775 2.51 6.38 -23.79
C VAL A 775 2.63 5.82 -22.38
N GLY A 776 3.84 5.36 -22.04
CA GLY A 776 4.18 4.99 -20.66
C GLY A 776 4.05 6.19 -19.72
N VAL A 777 4.28 5.95 -18.43
CA VAL A 777 4.30 6.98 -17.40
C VAL A 777 5.21 8.15 -17.79
N GLN A 778 4.75 9.37 -17.52
CA GLN A 778 5.43 10.59 -17.92
C GLN A 778 5.99 11.35 -16.72
N SER A 779 7.22 11.85 -16.85
CA SER A 779 7.80 12.85 -15.94
C SER A 779 7.70 14.24 -16.58
N LEU A 780 7.33 15.25 -15.79
CA LEU A 780 7.29 16.63 -16.23
C LEU A 780 8.69 17.25 -16.23
N TYR A 781 8.91 18.22 -17.11
CA TYR A 781 10.01 19.19 -16.99
C TYR A 781 9.59 20.54 -17.56
N ILE A 782 10.23 21.61 -17.06
CA ILE A 782 9.99 22.96 -17.55
C ILE A 782 10.95 23.22 -18.71
N GLU A 783 10.43 23.19 -19.93
CA GLU A 783 11.19 23.48 -21.14
C GLU A 783 11.51 24.98 -21.24
N GLN A 784 10.55 25.83 -20.87
CA GLN A 784 10.72 27.28 -20.96
C GLN A 784 9.98 28.02 -19.85
N LEU A 785 10.67 28.95 -19.21
CA LEU A 785 10.06 30.04 -18.45
C LEU A 785 9.90 31.27 -19.35
N ARG A 786 8.69 31.82 -19.44
CA ARG A 786 8.37 33.00 -20.28
C ARG A 786 8.54 34.30 -19.50
N ASP A 787 8.64 35.42 -20.21
CA ASP A 787 8.81 36.77 -19.63
C ASP A 787 7.66 37.18 -18.68
N ASN A 788 6.48 36.60 -18.86
CA ASN A 788 5.32 36.79 -18.00
C ASN A 788 5.26 35.80 -16.82
N LEU A 789 6.35 35.08 -16.55
CA LEU A 789 6.52 34.09 -15.47
C LEU A 789 5.65 32.84 -15.59
N THR A 790 4.95 32.67 -16.71
CA THR A 790 4.29 31.39 -17.04
C THR A 790 5.29 30.39 -17.58
N THR A 791 5.03 29.11 -17.38
CA THR A 791 5.89 28.01 -17.82
C THR A 791 5.31 27.31 -19.04
N PHE A 792 6.19 26.79 -19.89
CA PHE A 792 5.86 25.81 -20.91
C PHE A 792 6.48 24.48 -20.49
N GLN A 793 5.62 23.51 -20.20
CA GLN A 793 6.00 22.21 -19.66
C GLN A 793 5.97 21.17 -20.78
N LYS A 794 6.84 20.17 -20.67
CA LYS A 794 6.87 18.99 -21.55
C LYS A 794 7.00 17.73 -20.70
N THR A 795 6.80 16.60 -21.35
CA THR A 795 6.92 15.29 -20.72
C THR A 795 7.98 14.43 -21.38
N GLU A 796 8.57 13.55 -20.57
CA GLU A 796 9.44 12.46 -21.03
C GLU A 796 8.91 11.14 -20.50
N VAL A 797 9.07 10.07 -21.28
CA VAL A 797 8.64 8.72 -20.86
C VAL A 797 9.64 8.18 -19.85
N VAL A 798 9.12 7.80 -18.69
CA VAL A 798 9.88 7.19 -17.59
C VAL A 798 10.05 5.70 -17.88
N ARG A 799 11.26 5.19 -17.66
CA ARG A 799 11.59 3.77 -17.86
C ARG A 799 11.61 2.96 -16.58
N ASP A 800 12.00 3.59 -15.48
CA ASP A 800 12.04 2.98 -14.16
C ASP A 800 10.75 3.33 -13.42
N LEU A 801 9.92 2.31 -13.21
CA LEU A 801 8.61 2.40 -12.58
C LEU A 801 8.58 1.67 -11.24
N SER A 802 9.74 1.36 -10.66
CA SER A 802 9.86 0.69 -9.36
C SER A 802 9.28 1.51 -8.21
N ALA A 803 9.31 2.85 -8.30
CA ALA A 803 8.72 3.78 -7.34
C ALA A 803 8.37 5.13 -8.00
N PRO A 804 7.49 5.95 -7.40
CA PRO A 804 7.27 7.33 -7.85
C PRO A 804 8.58 8.13 -7.84
N GLY A 805 8.83 8.88 -8.90
CA GLY A 805 10.06 9.67 -9.04
C GLY A 805 9.82 11.17 -8.93
N PRO A 806 10.86 11.99 -8.74
CA PRO A 806 10.72 13.42 -8.48
C PRO A 806 10.15 14.17 -9.69
N SER A 807 9.18 15.05 -9.45
CA SER A 807 8.64 15.98 -10.45
C SER A 807 9.11 17.40 -10.18
N PRO A 808 9.68 18.13 -11.16
CA PRO A 808 10.13 19.51 -10.99
C PRO A 808 8.98 20.53 -10.83
N THR A 809 7.74 20.13 -11.12
CA THR A 809 6.59 21.03 -11.24
C THR A 809 5.26 20.26 -11.07
N ILE A 810 4.14 20.98 -11.14
CA ILE A 810 2.77 20.42 -11.05
C ILE A 810 2.08 20.52 -12.41
N ALA A 811 1.33 19.47 -12.76
CA ALA A 811 0.28 19.51 -13.77
C ALA A 811 -1.07 19.71 -13.09
N ALA A 812 -1.76 20.81 -13.37
CA ALA A 812 -2.95 21.15 -12.60
C ALA A 812 -4.17 20.26 -12.93
N GLY A 813 -4.14 19.54 -14.06
CA GLY A 813 -5.16 18.54 -14.43
C GLY A 813 -5.05 17.20 -13.70
N GLN A 814 -3.97 16.96 -12.94
CA GLN A 814 -3.81 15.79 -12.07
C GLN A 814 -2.96 16.14 -10.84
N ILE A 815 -3.62 16.25 -9.69
CA ILE A 815 -2.96 16.41 -8.39
C ILE A 815 -3.55 15.38 -7.42
N PHE A 816 -2.75 14.41 -6.98
CA PHE A 816 -3.13 13.49 -5.90
C PHE A 816 -2.22 13.69 -4.69
N THR A 817 -2.79 14.04 -3.54
CA THR A 817 -2.04 14.39 -2.33
C THR A 817 -2.91 14.30 -1.08
N ARG A 818 -2.38 14.70 0.08
CA ARG A 818 -3.13 14.84 1.32
C ARG A 818 -4.21 15.92 1.19
N GLY A 819 -5.42 15.67 1.68
CA GLY A 819 -6.54 16.61 1.56
C GLY A 819 -6.28 17.96 2.22
N ARG A 820 -5.45 18.00 3.27
CA ARG A 820 -4.99 19.25 3.92
C ARG A 820 -4.31 20.23 2.96
N PHE A 821 -3.88 19.79 1.77
CA PHE A 821 -3.40 20.64 0.69
C PHE A 821 -4.37 21.77 0.34
N CYS A 822 -5.68 21.53 0.41
CA CYS A 822 -6.72 22.55 0.19
C CYS A 822 -6.58 23.75 1.14
N ARG A 823 -6.09 23.51 2.37
CA ARG A 823 -5.83 24.54 3.38
C ARG A 823 -4.42 25.10 3.32
N ASP A 824 -3.43 24.23 3.17
CA ASP A 824 -2.01 24.62 3.18
C ASP A 824 -1.68 25.48 1.94
N VAL A 825 -2.27 25.14 0.79
CA VAL A 825 -2.04 25.79 -0.50
C VAL A 825 -3.40 26.13 -1.14
N PRO A 826 -4.15 27.11 -0.60
CA PRO A 826 -5.46 27.44 -1.13
C PRO A 826 -5.34 27.89 -2.59
N TYR A 827 -6.25 27.40 -3.43
CA TYR A 827 -6.31 27.80 -4.83
C TYR A 827 -6.58 29.30 -4.89
N ASP A 828 -5.84 29.98 -5.76
CA ASP A 828 -5.87 31.42 -5.86
C ASP A 828 -6.88 31.87 -6.93
N PRO A 829 -8.04 32.42 -6.53
CA PRO A 829 -9.13 32.73 -7.46
C PRO A 829 -8.84 33.92 -8.37
N GLN A 830 -7.75 34.66 -8.14
CA GLN A 830 -7.36 35.82 -8.95
C GLN A 830 -6.33 35.47 -10.03
N LEU A 831 -5.91 34.21 -10.11
CA LEU A 831 -5.30 33.67 -11.33
C LEU A 831 -6.40 33.31 -12.34
N TYR A 832 -6.07 33.32 -13.62
CA TYR A 832 -7.04 33.05 -14.69
C TYR A 832 -6.91 31.63 -15.24
N PHE A 833 -5.76 31.34 -15.87
CA PHE A 833 -5.40 30.02 -16.41
C PHE A 833 -3.88 29.89 -16.55
N GLY A 834 -3.24 30.81 -17.27
CA GLY A 834 -1.79 30.83 -17.46
C GLY A 834 -1.04 31.09 -16.15
N GLY A 835 -0.18 30.13 -15.76
CA GLY A 835 0.71 30.27 -14.61
C GLY A 835 0.18 29.69 -13.29
N GLU A 836 -0.98 29.04 -13.28
CA GLU A 836 -1.47 28.33 -12.10
C GLU A 836 -0.52 27.18 -11.68
N GLU A 837 0.03 26.46 -12.65
CA GLU A 837 0.88 25.29 -12.41
C GLU A 837 2.16 25.69 -11.68
N ILE A 838 2.82 26.76 -12.14
CA ILE A 838 4.04 27.27 -11.49
C ILE A 838 3.75 27.96 -10.14
N ASN A 839 2.59 28.59 -10.01
CA ASN A 839 2.12 29.16 -8.75
C ASN A 839 1.93 28.06 -7.68
N LEU A 840 1.17 27.01 -8.02
CA LEU A 840 0.91 25.87 -7.15
C LEU A 840 2.21 25.12 -6.82
N ALA A 841 3.05 24.82 -7.81
CA ALA A 841 4.30 24.09 -7.60
C ALA A 841 5.22 24.82 -6.61
N ALA A 842 5.41 26.14 -6.79
CA ALA A 842 6.25 26.93 -5.89
C ALA A 842 5.64 27.03 -4.48
N ARG A 843 4.32 27.25 -4.37
CA ARG A 843 3.65 27.36 -3.06
C ARG A 843 3.59 26.03 -2.33
N ALA A 844 3.33 24.92 -3.03
CA ALA A 844 3.38 23.56 -2.47
C ALA A 844 4.77 23.25 -1.94
N TYR A 845 5.79 23.42 -2.77
CA TYR A 845 7.18 23.13 -2.39
C TYR A 845 7.63 23.97 -1.20
N THR A 846 7.33 25.27 -1.19
CA THR A 846 7.69 26.16 -0.08
C THR A 846 6.88 25.91 1.21
N ASN A 847 5.74 25.23 1.13
CA ASN A 847 5.00 24.70 2.29
C ASN A 847 5.44 23.29 2.72
N GLY A 848 6.49 22.73 2.10
CA GLY A 848 7.08 21.46 2.50
C GLY A 848 6.61 20.25 1.71
N TYR A 849 5.80 20.42 0.65
CA TYR A 849 5.39 19.31 -0.18
C TYR A 849 6.52 18.83 -1.10
N ASP A 850 6.67 17.52 -1.21
CA ASP A 850 7.56 16.85 -2.15
C ASP A 850 6.78 16.39 -3.38
N LEU A 851 7.24 16.83 -4.55
CA LEU A 851 6.53 16.65 -5.81
C LEU A 851 7.07 15.43 -6.55
N PHE A 852 6.18 14.52 -6.94
CA PHE A 852 6.51 13.26 -7.60
C PHE A 852 5.64 13.05 -8.85
N TYR A 853 6.17 12.39 -9.87
CA TYR A 853 5.35 11.77 -10.90
C TYR A 853 4.96 10.36 -10.46
N PRO A 854 3.74 9.88 -10.82
CA PRO A 854 3.30 8.54 -10.47
C PRO A 854 4.15 7.47 -11.17
N ASN A 855 4.30 6.27 -10.61
CA ASN A 855 4.95 5.15 -11.30
C ASN A 855 3.98 4.28 -12.10
N GLU A 856 2.71 4.67 -12.16
CA GLU A 856 1.68 4.01 -12.95
C GLU A 856 0.63 5.03 -13.46
N ASN A 857 0.09 4.81 -14.65
CA ASN A 857 -0.99 5.63 -15.20
C ASN A 857 -2.35 5.14 -14.68
N LEU A 858 -3.00 5.96 -13.86
CA LEU A 858 -4.30 5.63 -13.24
C LEU A 858 -5.47 6.44 -13.80
N ILE A 859 -5.19 7.48 -14.58
CA ILE A 859 -6.20 8.27 -15.28
C ILE A 859 -5.75 8.60 -16.71
N TRP A 860 -6.72 8.88 -17.58
CA TRP A 860 -6.53 9.37 -18.95
C TRP A 860 -7.34 10.63 -19.18
N HIS A 861 -6.81 11.50 -20.03
CA HIS A 861 -7.40 12.81 -20.33
C HIS A 861 -7.79 12.93 -21.81
N LEU A 862 -8.95 13.54 -22.10
CA LEU A 862 -9.36 13.81 -23.49
C LEU A 862 -8.67 15.07 -24.04
N TYR A 863 -7.54 14.91 -24.72
CA TYR A 863 -6.86 16.05 -25.35
C TYR A 863 -7.50 16.46 -26.68
N GLY A 864 -7.47 17.76 -26.98
CA GLY A 864 -7.81 18.28 -28.32
C GLY A 864 -9.30 18.24 -28.67
N HIS A 865 -10.19 18.24 -27.68
CA HIS A 865 -11.63 18.36 -27.90
C HIS A 865 -12.08 19.80 -28.20
N ASP A 866 -13.25 19.95 -28.82
CA ASP A 866 -13.80 21.22 -29.29
C ASP A 866 -14.79 21.88 -28.32
N GLN A 867 -14.64 21.62 -27.01
CA GLN A 867 -15.49 22.25 -25.99
C GLN A 867 -15.21 23.75 -25.88
N PRO A 868 -16.25 24.57 -25.62
CA PRO A 868 -16.09 26.01 -25.47
C PRO A 868 -15.10 26.36 -24.37
N LYS A 869 -14.17 27.26 -24.67
CA LYS A 869 -13.25 27.79 -23.67
C LYS A 869 -13.81 29.07 -23.07
N HIS A 870 -13.48 29.32 -21.81
CA HIS A 870 -13.92 30.52 -21.12
C HIS A 870 -13.56 31.82 -21.86
N TRP A 871 -12.37 31.91 -22.48
CA TRP A 871 -11.95 33.11 -23.22
C TRP A 871 -12.67 33.30 -24.57
N GLU A 872 -13.46 32.31 -25.01
CA GLU A 872 -14.32 32.44 -26.20
C GLU A 872 -15.66 33.11 -25.86
N ASP A 873 -16.10 33.02 -24.60
CA ASP A 873 -17.37 33.60 -24.12
C ASP A 873 -17.19 34.91 -23.33
N HIS A 874 -15.98 35.20 -22.83
CA HIS A 874 -15.68 36.34 -21.96
C HIS A 874 -14.61 37.26 -22.55
N ASP A 875 -15.01 38.49 -22.91
CA ASP A 875 -14.14 39.49 -23.56
C ASP A 875 -13.04 40.07 -22.64
N ASP A 876 -13.17 39.93 -21.32
CA ASP A 876 -12.23 40.47 -20.32
C ASP A 876 -11.08 39.51 -19.96
N HIS A 877 -10.99 38.35 -20.62
CA HIS A 877 -9.93 37.35 -20.36
C HIS A 877 -8.52 37.93 -20.47
N THR A 878 -8.29 38.88 -21.39
CA THR A 878 -6.98 39.55 -21.55
C THR A 878 -6.62 40.39 -20.31
N ASP A 879 -7.60 41.07 -19.71
CA ASP A 879 -7.39 41.85 -18.49
C ASP A 879 -7.14 40.93 -17.29
N ARG A 880 -7.84 39.79 -17.23
CA ARG A 880 -7.63 38.74 -16.21
C ARG A 880 -6.25 38.09 -16.34
N ASP A 881 -5.79 37.81 -17.55
CA ASP A 881 -4.42 37.33 -17.81
C ASP A 881 -3.37 38.34 -17.34
N HIS A 882 -3.56 39.64 -17.61
CA HIS A 882 -2.67 40.68 -17.10
C HIS A 882 -2.64 40.72 -15.56
N GLN A 883 -3.80 40.62 -14.91
CA GLN A 883 -3.89 40.56 -13.44
C GLN A 883 -3.21 39.31 -12.88
N ALA A 884 -3.37 38.17 -13.53
CA ALA A 884 -2.70 36.92 -13.17
C ALA A 884 -1.17 37.08 -13.25
N VAL A 885 -0.66 37.68 -14.32
CA VAL A 885 0.78 37.98 -14.48
C VAL A 885 1.29 38.94 -13.40
N ASP A 886 0.54 39.98 -13.06
CA ASP A 886 0.91 40.91 -11.99
C ASP A 886 0.89 40.24 -10.61
N ARG A 887 0.00 39.27 -10.38
CA ARG A 887 0.03 38.40 -9.20
C ARG A 887 1.27 37.50 -9.17
N LEU A 888 1.65 36.87 -10.28
CA LEU A 888 2.88 36.06 -10.35
C LEU A 888 4.13 36.91 -10.09
N ARG A 889 4.17 38.14 -10.64
CA ARG A 889 5.23 39.10 -10.34
C ARG A 889 5.24 39.48 -8.87
N THR A 890 4.08 39.73 -8.27
CA THR A 890 3.99 40.03 -6.82
C THR A 890 4.47 38.85 -5.98
N LEU A 891 4.15 37.62 -6.37
CA LEU A 891 4.55 36.40 -5.67
C LEU A 891 6.07 36.14 -5.75
N PHE A 892 6.65 36.23 -6.96
CA PHE A 892 8.03 35.81 -7.21
C PHE A 892 9.07 36.94 -7.20
N GLN A 893 8.64 38.17 -7.48
CA GLN A 893 9.53 39.32 -7.71
C GLN A 893 9.14 40.56 -6.88
N GLY A 894 8.02 40.53 -6.17
CA GLY A 894 7.48 41.64 -5.38
C GLY A 894 7.24 41.29 -3.92
N ASP A 895 6.42 42.10 -3.24
CA ASP A 895 6.04 41.84 -1.85
C ASP A 895 4.87 40.84 -1.78
N GLN A 896 5.22 39.56 -1.71
CA GLN A 896 4.24 38.47 -1.57
C GLN A 896 3.32 38.59 -0.35
N ARG A 897 3.64 39.41 0.67
CA ARG A 897 2.74 39.66 1.82
C ARG A 897 1.44 40.33 1.37
N ALA A 898 1.47 41.06 0.26
CA ALA A 898 0.27 41.65 -0.35
C ALA A 898 -0.74 40.59 -0.83
N LEU A 899 -0.30 39.33 -1.04
CA LEU A 899 -1.14 38.23 -1.47
C LEU A 899 -1.81 37.47 -0.30
N GLY A 900 -1.50 37.82 0.95
CA GLY A 900 -2.06 37.18 2.14
C GLY A 900 -1.83 35.66 2.16
N ARG A 901 -2.91 34.87 2.29
CA ARG A 901 -2.87 33.39 2.28
C ARG A 901 -2.41 32.78 0.95
N TYR A 902 -2.28 33.59 -0.10
CA TYR A 902 -1.82 33.15 -1.42
C TYR A 902 -0.33 33.44 -1.68
N GLY A 903 0.44 33.78 -0.64
CA GLY A 903 1.90 33.87 -0.71
C GLY A 903 2.60 32.49 -0.73
N LEU A 904 3.93 32.50 -0.73
CA LEU A 904 4.77 31.31 -0.57
C LEU A 904 4.74 30.80 0.88
N GLY A 905 5.02 29.51 1.05
CA GLY A 905 5.22 28.91 2.36
C GLY A 905 6.55 29.32 2.99
N SER A 906 6.71 29.01 4.28
CA SER A 906 7.91 29.33 5.08
C SER A 906 8.82 28.12 5.36
N VAL A 907 8.41 26.91 4.98
CA VAL A 907 9.14 25.67 5.26
C VAL A 907 10.41 25.57 4.41
N ARG A 908 10.32 25.93 3.12
CA ARG A 908 11.46 25.93 2.20
C ARG A 908 11.57 27.27 1.48
N PRO A 909 12.79 27.81 1.24
CA PRO A 909 12.96 29.05 0.50
C PRO A 909 12.67 28.85 -1.00
N LEU A 910 12.14 29.88 -1.67
CA LEU A 910 11.91 29.88 -3.13
C LEU A 910 13.14 29.45 -3.95
N ALA A 911 14.35 29.82 -3.51
CA ALA A 911 15.60 29.43 -4.16
C ALA A 911 15.79 27.91 -4.24
N SER A 912 15.27 27.17 -3.26
CA SER A 912 15.31 25.71 -3.28
C SER A 912 14.37 25.15 -4.34
N PHE A 913 13.20 25.74 -4.50
CA PHE A 913 12.28 25.40 -5.60
C PHE A 913 12.89 25.74 -6.96
N GLU A 914 13.53 26.91 -7.12
CA GLU A 914 14.23 27.29 -8.36
C GLU A 914 15.30 26.25 -8.76
N ARG A 915 16.05 25.72 -7.79
CA ARG A 915 17.02 24.64 -8.04
C ARG A 915 16.33 23.31 -8.38
N HIS A 916 15.29 22.95 -7.64
CA HIS A 916 14.50 21.73 -7.86
C HIS A 916 13.89 21.70 -9.27
N ALA A 917 13.32 22.83 -9.68
CA ALA A 917 12.62 22.97 -10.95
C ALA A 917 13.54 23.33 -12.13
N GLY A 918 14.81 23.67 -11.88
CA GLY A 918 15.77 24.06 -12.91
C GLY A 918 15.46 25.41 -13.57
N ILE A 919 14.81 26.34 -12.86
CA ILE A 919 14.37 27.64 -13.38
C ILE A 919 14.83 28.80 -12.49
N ARG A 920 14.59 30.04 -12.96
CA ARG A 920 14.89 31.28 -12.23
C ARG A 920 13.66 32.19 -12.28
N LEU A 921 12.88 32.23 -11.20
CA LEU A 921 11.66 33.04 -11.10
C LEU A 921 11.95 34.45 -10.58
N ARG A 922 12.97 34.59 -9.73
CA ARG A 922 13.43 35.89 -9.26
C ARG A 922 14.05 36.69 -10.40
N GLN A 923 13.85 38.00 -10.37
CA GLN A 923 14.48 38.91 -11.30
C GLN A 923 16.00 38.85 -11.11
N SER A 924 16.76 38.65 -12.20
CA SER A 924 18.21 38.82 -12.19
C SER A 924 18.55 40.22 -11.69
N LEU A 925 19.39 40.31 -10.65
CA LEU A 925 19.86 41.61 -10.13
C LEU A 925 20.93 42.24 -11.04
N ARG A 926 21.22 41.61 -12.19
CA ARG A 926 22.19 42.04 -13.20
C ARG A 926 21.54 42.84 -14.31
N ASP A 927 21.98 44.09 -14.42
CA ASP A 927 21.92 44.90 -15.63
C ASP A 927 23.25 45.67 -15.72
N ASP A 928 23.93 45.63 -16.87
CA ASP A 928 25.12 46.46 -17.18
C ASP A 928 26.19 46.55 -16.05
N ASP A 929 26.80 45.42 -15.66
CA ASP A 929 27.84 45.32 -14.60
C ASP A 929 27.42 45.93 -13.23
N THR A 930 26.10 46.03 -13.01
CA THR A 930 25.50 46.50 -11.76
C THR A 930 24.86 45.32 -11.04
N LEU A 931 25.23 45.12 -9.78
CA LEU A 931 24.57 44.20 -8.85
C LEU A 931 23.69 45.01 -7.88
N THR A 932 22.39 44.72 -7.87
CA THR A 932 21.48 45.31 -6.88
C THR A 932 21.50 44.46 -5.61
N ILE A 933 21.95 45.03 -4.50
CA ILE A 933 22.01 44.41 -3.17
C ILE A 933 20.81 44.86 -2.34
N GLU A 934 20.01 43.91 -1.89
CA GLU A 934 18.96 44.16 -0.91
C GLU A 934 19.43 43.75 0.49
N ILE A 935 19.32 44.69 1.45
CA ILE A 935 19.49 44.45 2.88
C ILE A 935 18.12 44.11 3.46
N ASP A 936 17.95 42.84 3.80
CA ASP A 936 16.73 42.34 4.40
C ASP A 936 16.63 42.81 5.85
N GLN A 937 15.80 43.82 6.08
CA GLN A 937 15.57 44.42 7.40
C GLN A 937 14.76 43.52 8.34
N ALA A 938 14.20 42.40 7.85
CA ALA A 938 13.59 41.39 8.71
C ALA A 938 14.62 40.47 9.36
N VAL A 939 15.81 40.34 8.75
CA VAL A 939 16.93 39.51 9.27
C VAL A 939 18.02 40.39 9.89
N VAL A 940 18.36 41.50 9.24
CA VAL A 940 19.31 42.47 9.80
C VAL A 940 18.55 43.46 10.68
N GLU A 941 18.71 43.33 11.99
CA GLU A 941 18.15 44.29 12.95
C GLU A 941 18.59 45.73 12.65
N SER A 942 17.67 46.69 12.75
CA SER A 942 18.00 48.11 12.62
C SER A 942 18.81 48.59 13.82
N ARG A 943 19.97 49.21 13.58
CA ARG A 943 20.87 49.70 14.62
C ARG A 943 21.55 51.00 14.20
N ASP A 944 21.94 51.82 15.16
CA ASP A 944 22.66 53.08 14.94
C ASP A 944 24.19 52.96 15.04
N ASP A 945 24.69 51.77 15.42
CA ASP A 945 26.10 51.46 15.66
C ASP A 945 26.80 50.69 14.53
N TYR A 946 26.12 50.47 13.39
CA TYR A 946 26.74 49.87 12.20
C TYR A 946 27.88 50.75 11.65
N ASP A 947 28.98 50.09 11.26
CA ASP A 947 30.17 50.68 10.63
C ASP A 947 30.19 50.45 9.11
N ALA A 948 29.86 49.23 8.68
CA ALA A 948 29.76 48.85 7.27
C ALA A 948 28.88 47.60 7.08
N PHE A 949 28.33 47.45 5.89
CA PHE A 949 27.82 46.16 5.39
C PHE A 949 28.81 45.58 4.38
N VAL A 950 29.40 44.42 4.69
CA VAL A 950 30.35 43.75 3.80
C VAL A 950 29.57 42.80 2.89
N VAL A 951 29.65 43.05 1.59
CA VAL A 951 29.08 42.20 0.54
C VAL A 951 30.15 41.25 0.04
N VAL A 952 29.92 39.93 0.06
CA VAL A 952 30.87 38.92 -0.42
C VAL A 952 30.24 38.14 -1.57
N LEU A 953 30.84 38.12 -2.76
CA LEU A 953 30.36 37.31 -3.89
C LEU A 953 30.93 35.90 -3.82
N LEU A 954 30.11 34.89 -4.07
CA LEU A 954 30.46 33.48 -4.01
C LEU A 954 30.26 32.78 -5.36
N ASP A 955 31.15 31.84 -5.68
CA ASP A 955 31.00 30.94 -6.83
C ASP A 955 30.05 29.76 -6.54
N ALA A 956 29.81 28.91 -7.55
CA ALA A 956 28.90 27.76 -7.46
C ALA A 956 29.32 26.68 -6.45
N HIS A 957 30.53 26.77 -5.91
CA HIS A 957 31.06 25.89 -4.88
C HIS A 957 31.11 26.56 -3.50
N GLY A 958 30.57 27.78 -3.38
CA GLY A 958 30.58 28.56 -2.14
C GLY A 958 31.91 29.23 -1.84
N ASN A 959 32.86 29.28 -2.79
CA ASN A 959 34.12 29.98 -2.58
C ASN A 959 33.94 31.47 -2.80
N GLU A 960 34.58 32.27 -1.94
CA GLU A 960 34.65 33.71 -2.12
C GLU A 960 35.40 34.10 -3.39
N ILE A 961 34.74 34.88 -4.24
CA ILE A 961 35.32 35.51 -5.42
C ILE A 961 35.89 36.88 -5.06
N THR A 962 35.05 37.73 -4.45
CA THR A 962 35.42 39.11 -4.10
C THR A 962 34.55 39.62 -2.96
N ARG A 963 35.01 40.66 -2.27
CA ARG A 963 34.24 41.36 -1.24
C ARG A 963 34.30 42.87 -1.38
N ARG A 964 33.23 43.55 -0.99
CA ARG A 964 33.07 45.01 -1.04
C ARG A 964 32.36 45.51 0.21
N GLU A 965 32.54 46.78 0.55
CA GLU A 965 31.90 47.38 1.72
C GLU A 965 30.90 48.46 1.29
N ILE A 966 29.74 48.50 1.95
CA ILE A 966 28.77 49.58 1.86
C ILE A 966 28.83 50.37 3.17
N ARG A 967 29.17 51.65 3.05
CA ARG A 967 29.24 52.61 4.17
C ARG A 967 28.30 53.81 3.99
N ASP A 968 27.32 53.68 3.10
CA ASP A 968 26.33 54.74 2.86
C ASP A 968 25.51 54.98 4.15
N PRO A 969 25.51 56.20 4.72
CA PRO A 969 24.79 56.51 5.95
C PRO A 969 23.29 56.18 5.88
N ALA A 970 22.66 56.30 4.70
CA ALA A 970 21.25 55.97 4.51
C ALA A 970 20.98 54.45 4.58
N VAL A 971 22.00 53.64 4.28
CA VAL A 971 21.94 52.19 4.36
C VAL A 971 22.24 51.75 5.79
N LEU A 972 23.26 52.34 6.42
CA LEU A 972 23.65 52.05 7.80
C LEU A 972 22.56 52.37 8.82
N ASN A 973 21.75 53.41 8.59
CA ASN A 973 20.64 53.78 9.46
C ASN A 973 19.30 53.13 9.07
N GLY A 974 19.29 52.23 8.09
CA GLY A 974 18.09 51.52 7.63
C GLY A 974 17.09 52.36 6.82
N SER A 975 17.38 53.62 6.49
CA SER A 975 16.49 54.44 5.65
C SER A 975 16.48 54.04 4.17
N ARG A 976 17.45 53.22 3.73
CA ARG A 976 17.55 52.64 2.40
C ARG A 976 17.96 51.17 2.51
N SER A 977 17.08 50.27 2.07
CA SER A 977 17.31 48.82 2.07
C SER A 977 17.91 48.30 0.76
N VAL A 978 17.86 49.06 -0.33
CA VAL A 978 18.35 48.63 -1.65
C VAL A 978 19.53 49.48 -2.11
N VAL A 979 20.62 48.82 -2.49
CA VAL A 979 21.89 49.45 -2.90
C VAL A 979 22.33 48.89 -4.24
N LYS A 980 22.60 49.76 -5.22
CA LYS A 980 23.19 49.32 -6.49
C LYS A 980 24.70 49.46 -6.44
N MET A 981 25.41 48.36 -6.63
CA MET A 981 26.87 48.31 -6.68
C MET A 981 27.33 48.05 -8.12
N ARG A 982 28.44 48.63 -8.53
CA ARG A 982 28.98 48.56 -9.91
C ARG A 982 30.46 48.15 -9.90
N ASP A 983 31.01 47.95 -11.10
CA ASP A 983 32.43 47.73 -11.35
C ASP A 983 32.96 46.41 -10.76
N PHE A 984 32.19 45.34 -10.95
CA PHE A 984 32.61 43.99 -10.56
C PHE A 984 33.33 43.26 -11.69
N GLY A 985 33.14 43.67 -12.95
CA GLY A 985 33.76 43.05 -14.11
C GLY A 985 33.48 41.54 -14.19
N ASP A 986 34.51 40.75 -14.50
CA ASP A 986 34.38 39.30 -14.67
C ASP A 986 34.02 38.56 -13.36
N ASP A 987 34.22 39.18 -12.19
CA ASP A 987 33.88 38.57 -10.90
C ASP A 987 32.36 38.40 -10.74
N LEU A 988 31.56 39.36 -11.22
CA LEU A 988 30.10 39.26 -11.16
C LEU A 988 29.58 38.17 -12.10
N GLN A 989 30.24 37.93 -13.24
CA GLN A 989 29.86 36.85 -14.15
C GLN A 989 30.03 35.48 -13.52
N ARG A 990 31.09 35.30 -12.71
CA ARG A 990 31.42 34.05 -12.04
C ARG A 990 30.63 33.79 -10.76
N ALA A 991 30.08 34.84 -10.16
CA ALA A 991 29.33 34.72 -8.92
C ALA A 991 27.94 34.13 -9.16
N VAL A 992 27.45 33.30 -8.24
CA VAL A 992 26.06 32.80 -8.24
C VAL A 992 25.30 33.19 -6.98
N GLU A 993 26.01 33.60 -5.93
CA GLU A 993 25.45 34.06 -4.66
C GLU A 993 26.25 35.25 -4.11
N TYR A 994 25.65 36.00 -3.20
CA TYR A 994 26.29 37.01 -2.39
C TYR A 994 25.87 36.93 -0.92
N LEU A 995 26.80 37.23 -0.01
CA LEU A 995 26.55 37.43 1.42
C LEU A 995 26.49 38.92 1.74
N VAL A 996 25.65 39.30 2.70
CA VAL A 996 25.67 40.62 3.34
C VAL A 996 25.99 40.41 4.81
N VAL A 997 27.12 40.97 5.26
CA VAL A 997 27.67 40.82 6.60
C VAL A 997 27.68 42.20 7.27
N PRO A 998 26.73 42.50 8.17
CA PRO A 998 26.76 43.73 8.94
C PRO A 998 27.93 43.73 9.94
N THR A 999 28.66 44.84 10.00
CA THR A 999 29.75 45.04 10.95
C THR A 999 29.46 46.26 11.82
N GLN A 1000 29.64 46.12 13.13
CA GLN A 1000 29.48 47.20 14.10
C GLN A 1000 30.80 47.93 14.35
N ARG A 1001 30.76 49.17 14.83
CA ARG A 1001 31.97 49.97 15.13
C ARG A 1001 32.90 49.36 16.18
N ASN A 1002 32.41 48.42 16.98
CA ASN A 1002 33.18 47.67 17.97
C ASN A 1002 33.87 46.41 17.38
N GLY A 1003 33.70 46.14 16.09
CA GLY A 1003 34.24 44.97 15.40
C GLY A 1003 33.37 43.71 15.44
N THR A 1004 32.17 43.79 16.04
CA THR A 1004 31.22 42.65 16.09
C THR A 1004 30.51 42.49 14.75
N ILE A 1005 30.31 41.23 14.35
CA ILE A 1005 29.54 40.87 13.15
C ILE A 1005 28.10 40.55 13.57
N GLY A 1006 27.12 41.13 12.88
CA GLY A 1006 25.69 40.82 13.08
C GLY A 1006 25.24 39.65 12.21
N GLU A 1007 23.92 39.42 12.15
CA GLU A 1007 23.36 38.33 11.35
C GLU A 1007 23.67 38.47 9.86
N VAL A 1008 24.15 37.37 9.26
CA VAL A 1008 24.61 37.32 7.87
C VAL A 1008 23.49 36.85 6.97
N VAL A 1009 23.30 37.55 5.85
CA VAL A 1009 22.26 37.24 4.88
C VAL A 1009 22.90 36.68 3.60
N LEU A 1010 22.61 35.42 3.25
CA LEU A 1010 22.96 34.84 1.96
C LEU A 1010 21.83 35.04 0.95
N ARG A 1011 22.19 35.42 -0.28
CA ARG A 1011 21.26 35.65 -1.40
C ARG A 1011 21.86 35.11 -2.69
N SER A 1012 21.02 34.54 -3.54
CA SER A 1012 21.42 34.17 -4.91
C SER A 1012 21.45 35.42 -5.80
N ILE A 1013 22.45 35.52 -6.68
CA ILE A 1013 22.59 36.59 -7.68
C ILE A 1013 21.70 36.32 -8.88
#